data_AF-F7XIP6-F1
#
_entry.id   AF-F7XIP6-F1
#
_cell.length_a   1.000
_cell.length_b   1.000
_cell.length_c   1.000
_cell.angle_alpha   90.00
_cell.angle_beta   90.00
_cell.angle_gamma   90.00
#
_symmetry.space_group_name_H-M   'P 1'
#
loop_
_entity.id
_entity.type
_entity.pdbx_description
1 polymer ?
#
loop_
_entity_poly.entity_id
_entity_poly.type
_entity_poly.pdbx_seq_one_letter_code
_entity_poly.pdbx_strand_id
1 'polypeptide(L)'
;MRGRRTGALLAAVTLFAPLWALAEPVPRPSPAAGSVIARKSGEEVRFVDVSNWRVVDLAQDLLPGDVLRTNARGALAVLFRDHTQIRLGRNTALRVKQIGAGDTNLGLESGTIWARAERGGEGLVIDTPAAAAAIRGTDWTLTVGADGKTSLVVLEGVVELSNAYGSVTVKQGEGAVAAIGSAPAKIVIVTPKDREQMLFHLSLRNAFVWMPATPFSVPEMRRERARIEASPAASRPAEEWLTLAEIYLSLNGRDKAQAALAEAASRGLTRSQAARADLVKALIAGSSNRYEEAARLFARAERGLDPSRRTIAAYGGYFARGLADPARVEEPPRNASGRYAGMARAWTAGFREDIPAAIAVIKKAEQQYPDDPTLPAARAQLALLLDDRDELRDGVERALSIDPDDPTALEARAHYRYHIDNDLEGALADLERALKTAPGSSSIWNSLGLVQGARGDNRAAEAAFKQAIALDPLDPVSHANLAIQYMDEMRMAEAKREIDAALSVDPSFDVALVARGRYHMQNGEADKAVEDLLAGSTANPAYSNAQLLLAAAHYEKGDRIPAAQALDNADRLDPNDPVVATVRTAIAIDAYDADAAIRNAQEALRRTRAKGGDTAALGANQEQGSTLNDAFRLQGLDAWGQYYGDAVFDPFTGASYVDQAVRGSVNPFFNAYDFAANAVTNTVNTTSFSALIQGLLIEPHMLASRERTVNLLRSPFFETELGGGFIANDDHTGWVGEAAVRGFTVSPFPISVYGTFQWEEPKDVVDLGGARVERELRIIGGNGYVTASPTPDDRIVVFANYSDIEETQQFLPVPPDLEIGDESSGLISGLAWSHTFGYRNVGNAALFFRELRTGDSLSILDASGAGGTIDLETKERTYIAAVNHLYGDGDLTWRYGVEGGKVRSDSSPAVFDSSTQAVAKAYVDVLYEMTPDLKVEGALFARYIEDVNDNNIRLEPRLGIAWAPAEGHWLRAAVQRDGYNFGSATLAPVGIVGLQPNQFLIGTGGYADTLALRWDAEWNDWLFTAVDYQHQEIRDGSIAIPVTSPFFALTDFPFDKGRIDRVALTANLALGHGFGLSATMARTESEDRSAGAGGDLPFLPEYSGQVALTFVSTANIKTTVAANYVGERAEGSITHDDFWTVDAALQWEPFDKRFEVELAGFNLLDEEFEVRDGLPGWGPTVKGTVKVRF
;
A
#
# COMPACT_ATOMS: atom_id res chain seq x y z
N MET A 1 -69.71 -18.06 -20.11
CA MET A 1 -68.96 -18.99 -20.99
C MET A 1 -68.01 -19.76 -20.08
N ARG A 2 -68.30 -21.01 -19.68
CA ARG A 2 -68.06 -22.29 -20.40
C ARG A 2 -66.63 -22.36 -20.96
N GLY A 3 -65.76 -23.32 -20.62
CA GLY A 3 -65.91 -24.59 -19.89
C GLY A 3 -64.55 -25.10 -19.39
N ARG A 4 -64.52 -25.82 -18.25
CA ARG A 4 -64.42 -27.29 -18.10
C ARG A 4 -63.03 -27.85 -18.45
N ARG A 5 -62.21 -28.23 -17.45
CA ARG A 5 -62.21 -29.50 -16.65
C ARG A 5 -61.76 -30.74 -17.42
N THR A 6 -60.62 -31.30 -17.01
CA THR A 6 -60.26 -32.72 -16.75
C THR A 6 -58.74 -32.74 -16.48
N GLY A 7 -58.12 -33.28 -15.42
CA GLY A 7 -58.50 -34.32 -14.46
C GLY A 7 -57.86 -35.66 -14.82
N ALA A 8 -56.63 -35.94 -14.34
CA ALA A 8 -56.03 -37.26 -14.03
C ALA A 8 -54.52 -37.06 -13.68
N LEU A 9 -54.10 -37.14 -12.41
CA LEU A 9 -53.66 -38.31 -11.63
C LEU A 9 -52.35 -39.01 -12.10
N LEU A 10 -51.38 -38.98 -11.18
CA LEU A 10 -50.25 -39.91 -10.93
C LEU A 10 -49.22 -40.21 -12.03
N ALA A 11 -48.00 -39.71 -11.83
CA ALA A 11 -46.88 -40.51 -11.32
C ALA A 11 -45.70 -39.58 -10.97
N ALA A 12 -45.58 -39.22 -9.70
CA ALA A 12 -44.34 -38.64 -9.18
C ALA A 12 -43.31 -39.77 -9.05
N VAL A 13 -42.40 -39.87 -10.02
CA VAL A 13 -41.11 -40.53 -9.81
C VAL A 13 -40.16 -39.43 -9.35
N THR A 14 -40.20 -39.16 -8.04
CA THR A 14 -39.11 -38.49 -7.35
C THR A 14 -37.90 -39.41 -7.43
N LEU A 15 -36.99 -39.12 -8.37
CA LEU A 15 -35.61 -39.58 -8.30
C LEU A 15 -34.98 -38.91 -7.08
N PHE A 16 -35.07 -39.59 -5.93
CA PHE A 16 -34.18 -39.35 -4.80
C PHE A 16 -32.77 -39.68 -5.26
N ALA A 17 -32.03 -38.66 -5.68
CA ALA A 17 -30.59 -38.68 -5.46
C ALA A 17 -30.38 -38.52 -3.95
N PRO A 18 -29.59 -39.38 -3.28
CA PRO A 18 -29.22 -39.12 -1.91
C PRO A 18 -28.30 -37.90 -1.94
N LEU A 19 -28.84 -36.74 -1.55
CA LEU A 19 -28.00 -35.68 -1.00
C LEU A 19 -27.39 -36.27 0.27
N TRP A 20 -26.07 -36.47 0.29
CA TRP A 20 -25.37 -36.83 1.50
C TRP A 20 -25.59 -35.70 2.50
N ALA A 21 -26.36 -35.98 3.55
CA ALA A 21 -26.41 -35.13 4.72
C ALA A 21 -25.02 -35.22 5.38
N LEU A 22 -24.21 -34.16 5.21
CA LEU A 22 -23.19 -33.85 6.21
C LEU A 22 -23.94 -33.75 7.55
N ALA A 23 -23.47 -34.46 8.58
CA ALA A 23 -24.05 -34.30 9.90
C ALA A 23 -23.91 -32.83 10.31
N GLU A 24 -25.03 -32.17 10.64
CA GLU A 24 -25.00 -30.78 11.09
C GLU A 24 -24.34 -30.69 12.47
N PRO A 25 -23.58 -29.61 12.77
CA PRO A 25 -23.01 -29.38 14.09
C PRO A 25 -24.07 -29.54 15.17
N VAL A 26 -23.72 -30.18 16.28
CA VAL A 26 -24.67 -30.41 17.37
C VAL A 26 -24.98 -29.05 18.01
N PRO A 27 -26.23 -28.56 17.97
CA PRO A 27 -26.57 -27.29 18.60
C PRO A 27 -26.43 -27.39 20.13
N ARG A 28 -25.74 -26.43 20.74
CA ARG A 28 -25.43 -26.43 22.18
C ARG A 28 -26.18 -25.28 22.90
N PRO A 29 -26.94 -25.54 23.97
CA PRO A 29 -27.82 -24.55 24.61
C PRO A 29 -27.11 -23.59 25.60
N SER A 30 -25.79 -23.44 25.53
CA SER A 30 -24.99 -22.60 26.43
C SER A 30 -23.99 -21.79 25.61
N PRO A 31 -23.55 -20.60 26.07
CA PRO A 31 -22.56 -19.83 25.35
C PRO A 31 -21.32 -20.68 25.14
N ALA A 32 -20.92 -20.85 23.88
CA ALA A 32 -19.78 -21.66 23.50
C ALA A 32 -18.51 -21.12 24.18
N ALA A 33 -17.73 -22.05 24.73
CA ALA A 33 -16.39 -21.77 25.27
C ALA A 33 -15.39 -21.52 24.13
N GLY A 34 -15.62 -22.14 22.96
CA GLY A 34 -14.87 -21.96 21.73
C GLY A 34 -15.52 -22.73 20.59
N SER A 35 -14.96 -22.61 19.39
CA SER A 35 -15.44 -23.29 18.20
C SER A 35 -14.30 -23.95 17.42
N VAL A 36 -14.64 -25.01 16.70
CA VAL A 36 -13.69 -25.75 15.86
C VAL A 36 -13.61 -25.07 14.48
N ILE A 37 -12.43 -24.54 14.15
CA ILE A 37 -12.19 -23.75 12.92
C ILE A 37 -11.71 -24.63 11.77
N ALA A 38 -10.90 -25.65 12.06
CA ALA A 38 -10.37 -26.57 11.05
C ALA A 38 -10.27 -28.01 11.58
N ARG A 39 -10.48 -29.00 10.71
CA ARG A 39 -10.32 -30.44 10.99
C ARG A 39 -9.77 -31.18 9.77
N LYS A 40 -9.11 -32.34 9.98
CA LYS A 40 -8.48 -33.11 8.90
C LYS A 40 -9.15 -34.47 8.64
N SER A 41 -8.93 -35.47 9.51
CA SER A 41 -9.48 -36.82 9.37
C SER A 41 -9.41 -37.62 10.68
N GLY A 42 -10.59 -38.05 11.14
CA GLY A 42 -10.78 -38.95 12.29
C GLY A 42 -10.51 -38.31 13.66
N GLU A 43 -10.73 -37.01 13.76
CA GLU A 43 -10.86 -36.26 15.02
C GLU A 43 -12.20 -36.57 15.67
N GLU A 44 -12.20 -36.71 16.99
CA GLU A 44 -13.39 -37.00 17.76
C GLU A 44 -13.53 -36.08 18.98
N VAL A 45 -14.78 -35.77 19.33
CA VAL A 45 -15.16 -35.00 20.51
C VAL A 45 -16.04 -35.88 21.39
N ARG A 46 -15.82 -35.79 22.69
CA ARG A 46 -16.71 -36.32 23.71
C ARG A 46 -17.32 -35.14 24.45
N PHE A 47 -18.60 -34.91 24.21
CA PHE A 47 -19.35 -33.85 24.87
C PHE A 47 -19.60 -34.19 26.35
N VAL A 48 -19.63 -33.20 27.23
CA VAL A 48 -19.91 -33.35 28.66
C VAL A 48 -21.28 -34.01 28.92
N ASP A 49 -22.26 -33.75 28.04
CA ASP A 49 -23.63 -34.29 28.14
C ASP A 49 -23.78 -35.69 27.52
N VAL A 50 -22.74 -36.22 26.85
CA VAL A 50 -22.82 -37.48 26.09
C VAL A 50 -21.59 -38.34 26.33
N SER A 51 -21.78 -39.56 26.84
CA SER A 51 -20.65 -40.42 27.24
C SER A 51 -19.84 -41.02 26.07
N ASN A 52 -20.38 -41.00 24.84
CA ASN A 52 -19.77 -41.62 23.66
C ASN A 52 -18.96 -40.60 22.84
N TRP A 53 -17.84 -41.04 22.27
CA TRP A 53 -17.08 -40.27 21.28
C TRP A 53 -17.87 -40.10 19.99
N ARG A 54 -17.77 -38.92 19.38
CA ARG A 54 -18.39 -38.57 18.09
C ARG A 54 -17.37 -37.86 17.20
N VAL A 55 -17.55 -37.91 15.89
CA VAL A 55 -16.72 -37.12 14.96
C VAL A 55 -16.96 -35.63 15.22
N VAL A 56 -15.90 -34.82 15.19
CA VAL A 56 -16.00 -33.36 15.38
C VAL A 56 -16.36 -32.70 14.07
N ASP A 57 -17.41 -31.89 14.01
CA ASP A 57 -17.77 -31.09 12.83
C ASP A 57 -17.14 -29.68 12.84
N LEU A 58 -17.01 -29.07 11.66
CA LEU A 58 -16.58 -27.68 11.53
C LEU A 58 -17.62 -26.76 12.19
N ALA A 59 -17.16 -25.66 12.79
CA ALA A 59 -17.99 -24.75 13.58
C ALA A 59 -18.74 -25.43 14.75
N GLN A 60 -18.26 -26.58 15.23
CA GLN A 60 -18.82 -27.23 16.41
C GLN A 60 -18.47 -26.41 17.67
N ASP A 61 -19.51 -25.94 18.35
CA ASP A 61 -19.40 -25.29 19.65
C ASP A 61 -18.91 -26.27 20.74
N LEU A 62 -17.99 -25.78 21.57
CA LEU A 62 -17.41 -26.50 22.70
C LEU A 62 -17.90 -25.92 24.02
N LEU A 63 -18.12 -26.78 25.02
CA LEU A 63 -18.49 -26.38 26.39
C LEU A 63 -17.42 -26.84 27.40
N PRO A 64 -17.36 -26.20 28.60
CA PRO A 64 -16.56 -26.73 29.70
C PRO A 64 -16.93 -28.18 30.03
N GLY A 65 -15.92 -29.04 30.11
CA GLY A 65 -16.05 -30.50 30.30
C GLY A 65 -15.88 -31.32 29.03
N ASP A 66 -15.97 -30.71 27.84
CA ASP A 66 -15.79 -31.41 26.58
C ASP A 66 -14.32 -31.86 26.40
N VAL A 67 -14.12 -33.03 25.77
CA VAL A 67 -12.79 -33.58 25.46
C VAL A 67 -12.64 -33.77 23.96
N LEU A 68 -11.60 -33.17 23.39
CA LEU A 68 -11.20 -33.31 22.00
C LEU A 68 -10.05 -34.31 21.88
N ARG A 69 -10.09 -35.18 20.86
CA ARG A 69 -8.96 -36.04 20.52
C ARG A 69 -8.67 -36.09 19.03
N THR A 70 -7.39 -36.17 18.70
CA THR A 70 -6.89 -36.44 17.36
C THR A 70 -6.24 -37.83 17.31
N ASN A 71 -6.32 -38.49 16.17
CA ASN A 71 -5.65 -39.78 15.94
C ASN A 71 -4.24 -39.57 15.33
N ALA A 72 -3.61 -40.63 14.83
CA ALA A 72 -2.27 -40.59 14.23
C ALA A 72 -2.17 -39.82 12.89
N ARG A 73 -3.28 -39.39 12.30
CA ARG A 73 -3.37 -38.66 11.02
C ARG A 73 -4.14 -37.34 11.15
N GLY A 74 -4.91 -37.16 12.23
CA GLY A 74 -5.78 -36.02 12.49
C GLY A 74 -5.05 -34.80 13.03
N ALA A 75 -5.64 -33.64 12.78
CA ALA A 75 -5.23 -32.34 13.27
C ALA A 75 -6.48 -31.48 13.43
N LEU A 76 -6.51 -30.63 14.46
CA LEU A 76 -7.68 -29.83 14.78
C LEU A 76 -7.26 -28.43 15.18
N ALA A 77 -8.01 -27.41 14.76
CA ALA A 77 -7.78 -26.03 15.15
C ALA A 77 -9.02 -25.50 15.89
N VAL A 78 -8.82 -24.89 17.05
CA VAL A 78 -9.86 -24.34 17.93
C VAL A 78 -9.57 -22.87 18.16
N LEU A 79 -10.59 -22.03 18.01
CA LEU A 79 -10.58 -20.64 18.47
C LEU A 79 -11.52 -20.55 19.68
N PHE A 80 -10.97 -20.16 20.82
CA PHE A 80 -11.73 -19.95 22.04
C PHE A 80 -12.29 -18.52 22.12
N ARG A 81 -13.32 -18.35 22.96
CA ARG A 81 -14.04 -17.08 23.12
C ARG A 81 -13.16 -15.94 23.65
N ASP A 82 -12.08 -16.26 24.36
CA ASP A 82 -11.07 -15.31 24.85
C ASP A 82 -9.95 -15.04 23.82
N HIS A 83 -10.20 -15.37 22.54
CA HIS A 83 -9.26 -15.29 21.43
C HIS A 83 -8.04 -16.22 21.55
N THR A 84 -8.02 -17.16 22.50
CA THR A 84 -6.98 -18.20 22.54
C THR A 84 -7.11 -19.11 21.32
N GLN A 85 -6.05 -19.16 20.51
CA GLN A 85 -5.93 -20.01 19.34
C GLN A 85 -5.18 -21.28 19.73
N ILE A 86 -5.71 -22.46 19.43
CA ILE A 86 -5.02 -23.73 19.69
C ILE A 86 -5.09 -24.64 18.48
N ARG A 87 -3.94 -25.19 18.09
CA ARG A 87 -3.86 -26.26 17.11
C ARG A 87 -3.36 -27.55 17.76
N LEU A 88 -4.18 -28.60 17.66
CA LEU A 88 -3.88 -29.93 18.14
C LEU A 88 -3.17 -30.72 17.04
N GLY A 89 -1.96 -31.18 17.32
CA GLY A 89 -1.24 -32.13 16.49
C GLY A 89 -1.80 -33.55 16.63
N ARG A 90 -1.09 -34.55 16.10
CA ARG A 90 -1.51 -35.96 16.12
C ARG A 90 -1.49 -36.59 17.51
N ASN A 91 -2.35 -37.57 17.73
CA ASN A 91 -2.47 -38.33 18.99
C ASN A 91 -2.63 -37.43 20.22
N THR A 92 -3.33 -36.31 20.04
CA THR A 92 -3.51 -35.28 21.06
C THR A 92 -4.86 -35.45 21.71
N ALA A 93 -4.91 -35.32 23.04
CA ALA A 93 -6.15 -35.28 23.80
C ALA A 93 -6.17 -34.01 24.66
N LEU A 94 -7.14 -33.14 24.39
CA LEU A 94 -7.33 -31.86 25.08
C LEU A 94 -8.70 -31.83 25.75
N ARG A 95 -8.73 -31.52 27.04
CA ARG A 95 -9.95 -31.32 27.83
C ARG A 95 -10.18 -29.84 28.07
N VAL A 96 -11.36 -29.34 27.72
CA VAL A 96 -11.80 -28.00 28.09
C VAL A 96 -12.26 -28.05 29.54
N LYS A 97 -11.58 -27.36 30.48
CA LYS A 97 -12.01 -27.37 31.90
C LYS A 97 -12.87 -26.16 32.23
N GLN A 98 -12.36 -24.95 31.95
CA GLN A 98 -13.03 -23.69 32.24
C GLN A 98 -12.58 -22.63 31.24
N ILE A 99 -13.52 -21.83 30.74
CA ILE A 99 -13.25 -20.68 29.86
C ILE A 99 -14.16 -19.52 30.29
N GLY A 100 -13.57 -18.36 30.59
CA GLY A 100 -14.26 -17.14 31.00
C GLY A 100 -14.38 -16.93 32.52
N ALA A 101 -14.54 -15.66 32.92
CA ALA A 101 -14.53 -15.13 34.30
C ALA A 101 -13.15 -15.10 35.01
N GLY A 102 -12.10 -14.71 34.28
CA GLY A 102 -10.78 -14.35 34.82
C GLY A 102 -9.72 -15.46 34.82
N ASP A 103 -10.10 -16.73 34.62
CA ASP A 103 -9.17 -17.86 34.47
C ASP A 103 -9.62 -18.78 33.32
N THR A 104 -8.75 -19.01 32.33
CA THR A 104 -8.93 -20.04 31.29
C THR A 104 -8.09 -21.26 31.67
N ASN A 105 -8.72 -22.42 31.86
CA ASN A 105 -8.03 -23.66 32.23
C ASN A 105 -8.32 -24.78 31.23
N LEU A 106 -7.24 -25.35 30.69
CA LEU A 106 -7.26 -26.46 29.73
C LEU A 106 -6.42 -27.63 30.25
N GLY A 107 -6.80 -28.86 29.92
CA GLY A 107 -6.04 -30.06 30.27
C GLY A 107 -5.47 -30.75 29.04
N LEU A 108 -4.15 -30.80 28.90
CA LEU A 108 -3.47 -31.59 27.85
C LEU A 108 -3.11 -32.97 28.40
N GLU A 109 -3.84 -34.00 28.00
CA GLU A 109 -3.66 -35.36 28.51
C GLU A 109 -2.56 -36.13 27.76
N SER A 110 -2.42 -35.91 26.45
CA SER A 110 -1.39 -36.49 25.59
C SER A 110 -1.20 -35.68 24.32
N GLY A 111 -0.07 -35.88 23.61
CA GLY A 111 0.18 -35.34 22.28
C GLY A 111 0.83 -33.96 22.28
N THR A 112 0.64 -33.18 21.21
CA THR A 112 1.30 -31.87 21.06
C THR A 112 0.30 -30.82 20.63
N ILE A 113 0.39 -29.63 21.23
CA ILE A 113 -0.36 -28.45 20.85
C ILE A 113 0.58 -27.30 20.54
N TRP A 114 0.20 -26.53 19.53
CA TRP A 114 0.61 -25.14 19.39
C TRP A 114 -0.53 -24.26 19.91
N ALA A 115 -0.20 -23.16 20.59
CA ALA A 115 -1.20 -22.22 21.05
C ALA A 115 -0.70 -20.77 21.07
N ARG A 116 -1.62 -19.85 20.81
CA ARG A 116 -1.43 -18.40 20.93
C ARG A 116 -2.54 -17.77 21.75
N ALA A 117 -2.17 -16.88 22.67
CA ALA A 117 -3.12 -16.10 23.48
C ALA A 117 -2.85 -14.60 23.31
N GLU A 118 -3.88 -13.79 23.56
CA GLU A 118 -3.79 -12.33 23.51
C GLU A 118 -3.02 -11.77 24.71
N ARG A 119 -2.14 -10.79 24.46
CA ARG A 119 -1.30 -10.13 25.46
C ARG A 119 -2.19 -9.29 26.39
N GLY A 120 -2.01 -9.45 27.70
CA GLY A 120 -2.81 -8.76 28.71
C GLY A 120 -4.06 -9.50 29.16
N GLY A 121 -4.37 -10.67 28.57
CA GLY A 121 -5.42 -11.57 29.07
C GLY A 121 -5.11 -12.18 30.44
N GLU A 122 -6.16 -12.57 31.18
CA GLU A 122 -6.04 -13.13 32.53
C GLU A 122 -5.92 -14.68 32.52
N GLY A 123 -4.94 -15.22 33.26
CA GLY A 123 -5.06 -16.54 33.90
C GLY A 123 -5.08 -17.81 33.04
N LEU A 124 -4.47 -17.86 31.85
CA LEU A 124 -4.41 -19.11 31.07
C LEU A 124 -3.47 -20.15 31.71
N VAL A 125 -4.03 -21.27 32.18
CA VAL A 125 -3.29 -22.41 32.74
C VAL A 125 -3.57 -23.67 31.95
N ILE A 126 -2.50 -24.37 31.57
CA ILE A 126 -2.60 -25.68 30.91
C ILE A 126 -2.06 -26.75 31.85
N ASP A 127 -2.95 -27.62 32.33
CA ASP A 127 -2.61 -28.76 33.16
C ASP A 127 -2.16 -29.95 32.32
N THR A 128 -1.01 -30.52 32.67
CA THR A 128 -0.52 -31.78 32.10
C THR A 128 -0.31 -32.83 33.20
N PRO A 129 -0.04 -34.11 32.87
CA PRO A 129 0.23 -35.13 33.87
C PRO A 129 1.46 -34.86 34.76
N ALA A 130 2.43 -34.08 34.29
CA ALA A 130 3.70 -33.85 35.00
C ALA A 130 3.83 -32.45 35.62
N ALA A 131 3.09 -31.45 35.11
CA ALA A 131 3.18 -30.06 35.55
C ALA A 131 1.97 -29.23 35.11
N ALA A 132 1.81 -28.04 35.69
CA ALA A 132 0.92 -27.00 35.21
C ALA A 132 1.75 -25.89 34.55
N ALA A 133 1.36 -25.48 33.35
CA ALA A 133 1.95 -24.37 32.63
C ALA A 133 1.06 -23.14 32.80
N ALA A 134 1.47 -22.19 33.63
CA ALA A 134 0.82 -20.89 33.75
C ALA A 134 1.39 -19.97 32.66
N ILE A 135 0.56 -19.65 31.68
CA ILE A 135 0.95 -18.89 30.51
C ILE A 135 0.90 -17.39 30.84
N ARG A 136 2.02 -16.70 30.67
CA ARG A 136 2.17 -15.25 30.80
C ARG A 136 2.88 -14.70 29.56
N GLY A 137 2.23 -14.88 28.42
CA GLY A 137 2.82 -14.75 27.11
C GLY A 137 1.85 -15.21 26.04
N THR A 138 2.32 -15.23 24.80
CA THR A 138 1.44 -15.13 23.65
C THR A 138 1.64 -16.21 22.62
N ASP A 139 2.79 -16.90 22.53
CA ASP A 139 2.99 -17.98 21.56
C ASP A 139 3.89 -19.10 22.12
N TRP A 140 3.39 -20.34 22.15
CA TRP A 140 4.11 -21.48 22.74
C TRP A 140 3.70 -22.82 22.13
N THR A 141 4.55 -23.82 22.36
CA THR A 141 4.28 -25.22 22.03
C THR A 141 4.41 -26.08 23.28
N LEU A 142 3.44 -26.96 23.50
CA LEU A 142 3.41 -27.89 24.64
C LEU A 142 3.22 -29.32 24.14
N THR A 143 4.06 -30.24 24.62
CA THR A 143 4.04 -31.66 24.26
C THR A 143 3.95 -32.51 25.52
N VAL A 144 3.04 -33.49 25.53
CA VAL A 144 2.97 -34.58 26.50
C VAL A 144 3.32 -35.89 25.80
N GLY A 145 4.49 -36.43 26.13
CA GLY A 145 4.99 -37.70 25.61
C GLY A 145 4.17 -38.90 26.11
N ALA A 146 4.33 -40.05 25.46
CA ALA A 146 3.67 -41.30 25.87
C ALA A 146 4.08 -41.78 27.28
N ASP A 147 5.23 -41.32 27.77
CA ASP A 147 5.74 -41.55 29.13
C ASP A 147 5.20 -40.53 30.16
N GLY A 148 4.29 -39.65 29.75
CA GLY A 148 3.69 -38.60 30.59
C GLY A 148 4.61 -37.40 30.83
N LYS A 149 5.80 -37.36 30.23
CA LYS A 149 6.69 -36.20 30.32
C LYS A 149 6.13 -35.02 29.54
N THR A 150 6.22 -33.85 30.14
CA THR A 150 5.81 -32.58 29.54
C THR A 150 7.03 -31.84 29.04
N SER A 151 7.00 -31.39 27.80
CA SER A 151 7.99 -30.50 27.20
C SER A 151 7.30 -29.22 26.75
N LEU A 152 7.88 -28.08 27.07
CA LEU A 152 7.39 -26.74 26.77
C LEU A 152 8.46 -25.97 26.02
N VAL A 153 8.04 -25.21 25.01
CA VAL A 153 8.87 -24.25 24.28
C VAL A 153 8.09 -22.94 24.18
N VAL A 154 8.74 -21.83 24.49
CA VAL A 154 8.14 -20.49 24.42
C VAL A 154 8.71 -19.73 23.22
N LEU A 155 7.85 -19.40 22.27
CA LEU A 155 8.21 -18.63 21.07
C LEU A 155 8.09 -17.13 21.32
N GLU A 156 7.14 -16.72 22.18
CA GLU A 156 6.93 -15.34 22.60
C GLU A 156 6.36 -15.28 24.03
N GLY A 157 6.85 -14.33 24.83
CA GLY A 157 6.40 -14.11 26.22
C GLY A 157 7.11 -15.00 27.25
N VAL A 158 6.42 -15.31 28.35
CA VAL A 158 6.95 -16.07 29.50
C VAL A 158 5.96 -17.14 29.94
N VAL A 159 6.44 -18.33 30.28
CA VAL A 159 5.61 -19.39 30.84
C VAL A 159 6.23 -19.90 32.13
N GLU A 160 5.45 -19.98 33.20
CA GLU A 160 5.86 -20.64 34.43
C GLU A 160 5.39 -22.10 34.40
N LEU A 161 6.35 -23.02 34.32
CA LEU A 161 6.09 -24.45 34.40
C LEU A 161 6.33 -24.91 35.83
N SER A 162 5.28 -25.37 36.51
CA SER A 162 5.34 -25.68 37.94
C SER A 162 4.69 -27.03 38.29
N ASN A 163 5.21 -27.70 39.31
CA ASN A 163 4.56 -28.84 39.95
C ASN A 163 4.89 -28.88 41.45
N ALA A 164 4.43 -29.91 42.16
CA ALA A 164 4.66 -30.04 43.61
C ALA A 164 6.14 -30.11 44.04
N TYR A 165 7.07 -30.34 43.11
CA TYR A 165 8.50 -30.50 43.37
C TYR A 165 9.32 -29.25 43.03
N GLY A 166 8.74 -28.24 42.36
CA GLY A 166 9.39 -26.97 42.01
C GLY A 166 8.74 -26.24 40.84
N SER A 167 9.23 -25.04 40.52
CA SER A 167 8.82 -24.27 39.34
C SER A 167 10.03 -23.74 38.55
N VAL A 168 9.83 -23.52 37.26
CA VAL A 168 10.81 -22.91 36.37
C VAL A 168 10.14 -21.90 35.45
N THR A 169 10.72 -20.71 35.34
CA THR A 169 10.29 -19.67 34.42
C THR A 169 10.99 -19.84 33.08
N VAL A 170 10.23 -20.11 32.02
CA VAL A 170 10.70 -20.28 30.64
C VAL A 170 10.41 -19.00 29.87
N LYS A 171 11.45 -18.35 29.38
CA LYS A 171 11.36 -17.11 28.59
C LYS A 171 11.32 -17.41 27.09
N GLN A 172 11.01 -16.40 26.30
CA GLN A 172 11.14 -16.43 24.85
C GLN A 172 12.47 -17.05 24.40
N GLY A 173 12.39 -18.00 23.46
CA GLY A 173 13.55 -18.71 22.93
C GLY A 173 14.11 -19.79 23.86
N GLU A 174 13.49 -20.05 25.03
CA GLU A 174 13.86 -21.11 25.95
C GLU A 174 12.85 -22.27 25.94
N GLY A 175 13.29 -23.44 26.42
CA GLY A 175 12.43 -24.60 26.64
C GLY A 175 12.60 -25.19 28.03
N ALA A 176 11.62 -25.99 28.47
CA ALA A 176 11.69 -26.75 29.71
C ALA A 176 11.01 -28.12 29.58
N VAL A 177 11.42 -29.05 30.45
CA VAL A 177 10.86 -30.39 30.55
C VAL A 177 10.52 -30.71 32.00
N ALA A 178 9.40 -31.39 32.23
CA ALA A 178 8.98 -31.94 33.51
C ALA A 178 8.60 -33.42 33.35
N ALA A 179 9.15 -34.28 34.21
CA ALA A 179 8.72 -35.68 34.32
C ALA A 179 7.87 -35.89 35.59
N ILE A 180 7.02 -36.91 35.55
CA ILE A 180 6.17 -37.27 36.70
C ILE A 180 7.07 -37.60 37.90
N GLY A 181 6.89 -36.86 39.00
CA GLY A 181 7.67 -37.07 40.23
C GLY A 181 8.99 -36.31 40.32
N SER A 182 9.33 -35.43 39.37
CA SER A 182 10.55 -34.62 39.40
C SER A 182 10.27 -33.13 39.19
N ALA A 183 11.13 -32.25 39.70
CA ALA A 183 11.04 -30.82 39.45
C ALA A 183 11.25 -30.48 37.96
N PRO A 184 10.55 -29.46 37.41
CA PRO A 184 10.80 -28.97 36.04
C PRO A 184 12.22 -28.44 35.85
N ALA A 185 12.81 -28.65 34.66
CA ALA A 185 14.16 -28.19 34.33
C ALA A 185 14.23 -27.55 32.93
N LYS A 186 15.06 -26.50 32.76
CA LYS A 186 15.29 -25.86 31.46
C LYS A 186 16.12 -26.75 30.53
N ILE A 187 15.88 -26.61 29.22
CA ILE A 187 16.65 -27.24 28.15
C ILE A 187 17.10 -26.21 27.11
N VAL A 188 18.20 -26.50 26.39
CA VAL A 188 18.70 -25.66 25.30
C VAL A 188 18.00 -26.05 23.99
N ILE A 189 17.44 -25.07 23.29
CA ILE A 189 16.74 -25.24 22.01
C ILE A 189 17.78 -25.22 20.87
N VAL A 190 17.64 -26.15 19.91
CA VAL A 190 18.57 -26.24 18.76
C VAL A 190 18.03 -25.49 17.53
N THR A 191 16.70 -25.37 17.33
CA THR A 191 16.11 -24.57 16.23
C THR A 191 14.58 -24.38 16.42
N PRO A 192 14.06 -23.15 16.52
CA PRO A 192 12.61 -22.89 16.62
C PRO A 192 11.80 -23.21 15.33
N LYS A 193 12.37 -22.95 14.14
CA LYS A 193 11.70 -23.14 12.83
C LYS A 193 11.22 -24.59 12.59
N ASP A 194 11.97 -25.59 13.06
CA ASP A 194 11.62 -27.01 12.87
C ASP A 194 10.32 -27.42 13.57
N ARG A 195 9.85 -26.64 14.56
CA ARG A 195 8.65 -26.95 15.36
C ARG A 195 7.37 -26.38 14.75
N GLU A 196 7.45 -25.30 13.97
CA GLU A 196 6.32 -24.74 13.22
C GLU A 196 5.93 -25.63 12.01
N GLN A 197 6.78 -26.60 11.63
CA GLN A 197 6.50 -27.55 10.55
C GLN A 197 5.28 -28.47 10.81
N MET A 198 4.88 -28.66 12.08
CA MET A 198 3.66 -29.41 12.42
C MET A 198 2.37 -28.72 11.93
N LEU A 199 2.47 -27.45 11.52
CA LEU A 199 1.36 -26.65 11.01
C LEU A 199 1.06 -26.97 9.54
N PHE A 200 2.07 -27.37 8.77
CA PHE A 200 1.97 -27.60 7.33
C PHE A 200 1.70 -29.08 6.99
N HIS A 201 0.79 -29.32 6.04
CA HIS A 201 0.52 -30.67 5.54
C HIS A 201 0.04 -30.61 4.10
N LEU A 202 0.40 -31.63 3.30
CA LEU A 202 -0.10 -31.76 1.94
C LEU A 202 -1.54 -32.24 1.95
N SER A 203 -2.39 -31.68 1.09
CA SER A 203 -3.75 -32.20 0.85
C SER A 203 -3.72 -33.39 -0.10
N LEU A 204 -4.56 -34.40 0.18
CA LEU A 204 -4.74 -35.56 -0.73
C LEU A 204 -5.43 -35.18 -2.04
N ARG A 205 -6.26 -34.12 -2.06
CA ARG A 205 -6.91 -33.65 -3.29
C ARG A 205 -5.87 -33.25 -4.33
N ASN A 206 -4.84 -32.51 -3.91
CA ASN A 206 -3.81 -31.98 -4.80
C ASN A 206 -2.97 -33.08 -5.46
N ALA A 207 -2.94 -34.29 -4.87
CA ALA A 207 -2.28 -35.43 -5.48
C ALA A 207 -2.89 -35.79 -6.86
N PHE A 208 -4.18 -35.58 -7.08
CA PHE A 208 -4.84 -35.90 -8.37
C PHE A 208 -4.42 -34.96 -9.50
N VAL A 209 -3.97 -33.75 -9.17
CA VAL A 209 -3.46 -32.77 -10.16
C VAL A 209 -2.05 -33.16 -10.59
N TRP A 210 -1.24 -33.63 -9.64
CA TRP A 210 0.16 -34.00 -9.87
C TRP A 210 0.37 -35.40 -10.45
N MET A 211 -0.58 -36.33 -10.29
CA MET A 211 -0.48 -37.69 -10.79
C MET A 211 -0.80 -37.76 -12.30
N PRO A 212 0.17 -38.08 -13.17
CA PRO A 212 -0.09 -38.14 -14.60
C PRO A 212 -0.78 -39.45 -14.98
N ALA A 213 -1.62 -39.39 -16.01
CA ALA A 213 -2.25 -40.57 -16.59
C ALA A 213 -1.32 -41.38 -17.54
N THR A 214 -0.06 -40.93 -17.69
CA THR A 214 0.92 -41.47 -18.64
C THR A 214 2.24 -41.83 -17.95
N PRO A 215 2.99 -42.84 -18.44
CA PRO A 215 4.32 -43.18 -17.95
C PRO A 215 5.43 -42.25 -18.46
N PHE A 216 5.12 -41.33 -19.37
CA PHE A 216 6.07 -40.40 -19.97
C PHE A 216 6.50 -39.30 -18.97
N SER A 217 7.77 -38.88 -19.07
CA SER A 217 8.27 -37.61 -18.52
C SER A 217 7.77 -36.42 -19.33
N VAL A 218 7.84 -35.21 -18.77
CA VAL A 218 7.43 -33.98 -19.49
C VAL A 218 8.13 -33.83 -20.85
N PRO A 219 9.46 -34.04 -21.00
CA PRO A 219 10.10 -34.06 -22.33
C PRO A 219 9.53 -35.09 -23.30
N GLU A 220 9.23 -36.30 -22.82
CA GLU A 220 8.62 -37.37 -23.63
C GLU A 220 7.18 -37.01 -24.04
N MET A 221 6.39 -36.42 -23.12
CA MET A 221 5.05 -35.93 -23.41
C MET A 221 5.08 -34.87 -24.52
N ARG A 222 6.02 -33.91 -24.47
CA ARG A 222 6.17 -32.89 -25.52
C ARG A 222 6.50 -33.50 -26.88
N ARG A 223 7.47 -34.43 -26.93
CA ARG A 223 7.85 -35.11 -28.19
C ARG A 223 6.70 -35.92 -28.78
N GLU A 224 6.00 -36.67 -27.94
CA GLU A 224 4.91 -37.54 -28.39
C GLU A 224 3.67 -36.73 -28.81
N ARG A 225 3.33 -35.66 -28.07
CA ARG A 225 2.29 -34.70 -28.48
C ARG A 225 2.59 -34.14 -29.86
N ALA A 226 3.80 -33.63 -30.09
CA ALA A 226 4.20 -33.07 -31.37
C ALA A 226 4.15 -34.11 -32.51
N ARG A 227 4.62 -35.34 -32.26
CA ARG A 227 4.56 -36.45 -33.23
C ARG A 227 3.13 -36.76 -33.66
N ILE A 228 2.21 -36.87 -32.71
CA ILE A 228 0.81 -37.22 -32.99
C ILE A 228 0.05 -36.03 -33.61
N GLU A 229 0.26 -34.82 -33.09
CA GLU A 229 -0.41 -33.61 -33.59
C GLU A 229 -0.02 -33.27 -35.04
N ALA A 230 1.18 -33.68 -35.49
CA ALA A 230 1.63 -33.53 -36.87
C ALA A 230 0.80 -34.33 -37.90
N SER A 231 0.10 -35.39 -37.47
CA SER A 231 -0.78 -36.18 -38.36
C SER A 231 -2.21 -35.61 -38.37
N PRO A 232 -2.96 -35.65 -39.49
CA PRO A 232 -4.33 -35.12 -39.55
C PRO A 232 -5.26 -35.76 -38.52
N ALA A 233 -6.09 -34.95 -37.84
CA ALA A 233 -6.98 -35.42 -36.77
C ALA A 233 -7.94 -36.55 -37.19
N ALA A 234 -8.43 -36.50 -38.43
CA ALA A 234 -9.33 -37.50 -38.98
C ALA A 234 -8.67 -38.89 -39.14
N SER A 235 -7.36 -38.96 -39.36
CA SER A 235 -6.63 -40.22 -39.58
C SER A 235 -6.04 -40.83 -38.31
N ARG A 236 -6.12 -40.14 -37.16
CA ARG A 236 -5.54 -40.63 -35.91
C ARG A 236 -6.31 -41.86 -35.38
N PRO A 237 -5.64 -42.99 -35.09
CA PRO A 237 -6.27 -44.16 -34.48
C PRO A 237 -6.65 -43.90 -33.01
N ALA A 238 -7.47 -44.79 -32.43
CA ALA A 238 -7.88 -44.70 -31.03
C ALA A 238 -6.70 -44.62 -30.04
N GLU A 239 -5.60 -45.32 -30.35
CA GLU A 239 -4.39 -45.35 -29.52
C GLU A 239 -3.70 -43.98 -29.41
N GLU A 240 -3.65 -43.24 -30.52
CA GLU A 240 -3.05 -41.91 -30.56
C GLU A 240 -3.93 -40.89 -29.84
N TRP A 241 -5.26 -40.95 -30.04
CA TRP A 241 -6.20 -40.12 -29.30
C TRP A 241 -6.17 -40.38 -27.79
N LEU A 242 -6.02 -41.63 -27.38
CA LEU A 242 -5.92 -42.00 -25.98
C LEU A 242 -4.59 -41.50 -25.36
N THR A 243 -3.50 -41.61 -26.10
CA THR A 243 -2.20 -41.08 -25.67
C THR A 243 -2.24 -39.54 -25.55
N LEU A 244 -2.89 -38.86 -26.51
CA LEU A 244 -3.16 -37.42 -26.40
C LEU A 244 -4.03 -37.09 -25.19
N ALA A 245 -5.07 -37.87 -24.89
CA ALA A 245 -5.92 -37.62 -23.71
C ALA A 245 -5.12 -37.67 -22.40
N GLU A 246 -4.20 -38.64 -22.27
CA GLU A 246 -3.32 -38.75 -21.11
C GLU A 246 -2.32 -37.59 -20.99
N ILE A 247 -1.72 -37.18 -22.12
CA ILE A 247 -0.78 -36.04 -22.16
C ILE A 247 -1.51 -34.72 -21.91
N TYR A 248 -2.65 -34.50 -22.56
CA TYR A 248 -3.45 -33.30 -22.42
C TYR A 248 -3.94 -33.10 -20.99
N LEU A 249 -4.27 -34.17 -20.26
CA LEU A 249 -4.66 -34.03 -18.85
C LEU A 249 -3.53 -33.38 -18.03
N SER A 250 -2.28 -33.68 -18.35
CA SER A 250 -1.11 -33.17 -17.61
C SER A 250 -0.64 -31.80 -18.10
N LEU A 251 -0.77 -31.50 -19.41
CA LEU A 251 -0.20 -30.27 -20.00
C LEU A 251 -1.23 -29.26 -20.52
N ASN A 252 -2.39 -29.70 -20.99
CA ASN A 252 -3.33 -28.87 -21.75
C ASN A 252 -4.70 -28.68 -21.07
N GLY A 253 -4.95 -29.37 -19.96
CA GLY A 253 -6.16 -29.23 -19.16
C GLY A 253 -7.22 -30.28 -19.44
N ARG A 254 -8.24 -30.30 -18.56
CA ARG A 254 -9.27 -31.35 -18.51
C ARG A 254 -10.14 -31.39 -19.76
N ASP A 255 -10.52 -30.25 -20.31
CA ASP A 255 -11.43 -30.19 -21.46
C ASP A 255 -10.81 -30.77 -22.73
N LYS A 256 -9.56 -30.40 -23.03
CA LYS A 256 -8.82 -30.96 -24.18
C LYS A 256 -8.60 -32.48 -23.99
N ALA A 257 -8.36 -32.92 -22.75
CA ALA A 257 -8.23 -34.34 -22.42
C ALA A 257 -9.55 -35.10 -22.62
N GLN A 258 -10.68 -34.54 -22.19
CA GLN A 258 -12.01 -35.14 -22.38
C GLN A 258 -12.39 -35.21 -23.86
N ALA A 259 -12.11 -34.16 -24.64
CA ALA A 259 -12.35 -34.15 -26.08
C ALA A 259 -11.54 -35.24 -26.80
N ALA A 260 -10.24 -35.36 -26.49
CA ALA A 260 -9.41 -36.44 -27.03
C ALA A 260 -9.91 -37.84 -26.59
N LEU A 261 -10.42 -37.96 -25.37
CA LEU A 261 -10.97 -39.21 -24.86
C LEU A 261 -12.26 -39.61 -25.58
N ALA A 262 -13.11 -38.64 -25.94
CA ALA A 262 -14.32 -38.86 -26.72
C ALA A 262 -13.98 -39.36 -28.14
N GLU A 263 -12.97 -38.77 -28.78
CA GLU A 263 -12.46 -39.22 -30.08
C GLU A 263 -11.86 -40.64 -30.03
N ALA A 264 -11.14 -40.97 -28.95
CA ALA A 264 -10.66 -42.33 -28.74
C ALA A 264 -11.82 -43.32 -28.59
N ALA A 265 -12.83 -42.97 -27.79
CA ALA A 265 -13.99 -43.82 -27.53
C ALA A 265 -14.84 -44.08 -28.79
N SER A 266 -15.02 -43.08 -29.66
CA SER A 266 -15.81 -43.22 -30.90
C SER A 266 -15.21 -44.20 -31.91
N ARG A 267 -13.90 -44.48 -31.81
CA ARG A 267 -13.16 -45.40 -32.68
C ARG A 267 -13.10 -46.84 -32.15
N GLY A 268 -13.70 -47.10 -30.99
CA GLY A 268 -13.71 -48.40 -30.33
C GLY A 268 -12.42 -48.67 -29.54
N LEU A 269 -12.57 -49.00 -28.26
CA LEU A 269 -11.44 -49.25 -27.35
C LEU A 269 -11.31 -50.74 -27.05
N THR A 270 -10.08 -51.26 -27.13
CA THR A 270 -9.74 -52.57 -26.55
C THR A 270 -9.88 -52.54 -25.02
N ARG A 271 -9.88 -53.70 -24.37
CA ARG A 271 -9.97 -53.80 -22.91
C ARG A 271 -8.85 -53.04 -22.18
N SER A 272 -7.63 -53.06 -22.72
CA SER A 272 -6.48 -52.33 -22.16
C SER A 272 -6.64 -50.81 -22.35
N GLN A 273 -7.08 -50.38 -23.53
CA GLN A 273 -7.35 -48.97 -23.82
C GLN A 273 -8.52 -48.42 -22.99
N ALA A 274 -9.56 -49.22 -22.73
CA ALA A 274 -10.64 -48.85 -21.83
C ALA A 274 -10.16 -48.63 -20.39
N ALA A 275 -9.21 -49.44 -19.90
CA ALA A 275 -8.62 -49.24 -18.57
C ALA A 275 -7.81 -47.93 -18.47
N ARG A 276 -7.05 -47.58 -19.52
CA ARG A 276 -6.37 -46.28 -19.62
C ARG A 276 -7.35 -45.11 -19.68
N ALA A 277 -8.43 -45.25 -20.45
CA ALA A 277 -9.49 -44.25 -20.50
C ALA A 277 -10.15 -44.05 -19.12
N ASP A 278 -10.35 -45.13 -18.37
CA ASP A 278 -10.88 -45.08 -17.01
C ASP A 278 -9.92 -44.41 -16.02
N LEU A 279 -8.60 -44.57 -16.20
CA LEU A 279 -7.60 -43.86 -15.39
C LEU A 279 -7.71 -42.34 -15.57
N VAL A 280 -7.80 -41.86 -16.82
CA VAL A 280 -7.99 -40.43 -17.13
C VAL A 280 -9.27 -39.92 -16.48
N LYS A 281 -10.39 -40.64 -16.63
CA LYS A 281 -11.67 -40.29 -16.00
C LYS A 281 -11.59 -40.29 -14.48
N ALA A 282 -10.85 -41.22 -13.88
CA ALA A 282 -10.67 -41.32 -12.44
C ALA A 282 -9.92 -40.12 -11.87
N LEU A 283 -8.84 -39.69 -12.53
CA LEU A 283 -8.07 -38.49 -12.14
C LEU A 283 -8.91 -37.21 -12.27
N ILE A 284 -9.69 -37.08 -13.35
CA ILE A 284 -10.66 -35.98 -13.51
C ILE A 284 -11.71 -36.03 -12.39
N ALA A 285 -12.32 -37.18 -12.12
CA ALA A 285 -13.30 -37.31 -11.05
C ALA A 285 -12.73 -36.98 -9.67
N GLY A 286 -11.50 -37.42 -9.38
CA GLY A 286 -10.80 -37.15 -8.12
C GLY A 286 -10.51 -35.67 -7.92
N SER A 287 -10.00 -34.99 -8.96
CA SER A 287 -9.74 -33.55 -8.90
C SER A 287 -11.02 -32.70 -8.89
N SER A 288 -12.15 -33.23 -9.37
CA SER A 288 -13.48 -32.59 -9.29
C SER A 288 -14.29 -32.95 -8.04
N ASN A 289 -13.66 -33.38 -6.95
CA ASN A 289 -14.29 -33.77 -5.68
C ASN A 289 -15.33 -34.92 -5.78
N ARG A 290 -15.34 -35.69 -6.88
CA ARG A 290 -16.21 -36.86 -7.08
C ARG A 290 -15.50 -38.14 -6.63
N TYR A 291 -15.13 -38.19 -5.34
CA TYR A 291 -14.20 -39.19 -4.80
C TYR A 291 -14.74 -40.63 -4.86
N GLU A 292 -16.03 -40.86 -4.63
CA GLU A 292 -16.60 -42.20 -4.77
C GLU A 292 -16.53 -42.72 -6.20
N GLU A 293 -16.84 -41.86 -7.17
CA GLU A 293 -16.75 -42.19 -8.58
C GLU A 293 -15.30 -42.46 -8.98
N ALA A 294 -14.37 -41.60 -8.56
CA ALA A 294 -12.95 -41.77 -8.75
C ALA A 294 -12.47 -43.12 -8.19
N ALA A 295 -12.85 -43.47 -6.95
CA ALA A 295 -12.50 -44.74 -6.32
C ALA A 295 -12.99 -45.95 -7.12
N ARG A 296 -14.23 -45.90 -7.65
CA ARG A 296 -14.79 -46.95 -8.51
C ARG A 296 -14.04 -47.05 -9.84
N LEU A 297 -13.72 -45.93 -10.47
CA LEU A 297 -12.99 -45.87 -11.75
C LEU A 297 -11.55 -46.38 -11.61
N PHE A 298 -10.82 -45.97 -10.56
CA PHE A 298 -9.48 -46.46 -10.27
C PHE A 298 -9.45 -47.98 -10.08
N ALA A 299 -10.39 -48.52 -9.29
CA ALA A 299 -10.49 -49.97 -9.06
C ALA A 299 -10.80 -50.75 -10.35
N ARG A 300 -11.59 -50.17 -11.26
CA ARG A 300 -11.88 -50.77 -12.57
C ARG A 300 -10.67 -50.75 -13.50
N ALA A 301 -9.92 -49.64 -13.50
CA ALA A 301 -8.75 -49.43 -14.34
C ALA A 301 -7.57 -50.33 -13.94
N GLU A 302 -7.29 -50.47 -12.64
CA GLU A 302 -6.04 -51.05 -12.09
C GLU A 302 -5.60 -52.37 -12.74
N ARG A 303 -6.54 -53.31 -12.95
CA ARG A 303 -6.25 -54.65 -13.49
C ARG A 303 -5.86 -54.67 -14.96
N GLY A 304 -6.24 -53.63 -15.73
CA GLY A 304 -5.99 -53.53 -17.17
C GLY A 304 -4.80 -52.66 -17.55
N LEU A 305 -4.12 -52.05 -16.56
CA LEU A 305 -3.03 -51.09 -16.76
C LEU A 305 -1.64 -51.76 -16.70
N ASP A 306 -0.67 -51.13 -17.37
CA ASP A 306 0.76 -51.42 -17.24
C ASP A 306 1.28 -51.06 -15.82
N PRO A 307 2.48 -51.53 -15.41
CA PRO A 307 2.98 -51.34 -14.04
C PRO A 307 3.05 -49.88 -13.57
N SER A 308 3.41 -48.94 -14.45
CA SER A 308 3.54 -47.53 -14.09
C SER A 308 2.15 -46.91 -13.85
N ARG A 309 1.23 -47.08 -14.80
CA ARG A 309 -0.15 -46.58 -14.66
C ARG A 309 -0.92 -47.28 -13.55
N ARG A 310 -0.65 -48.57 -13.32
CA ARG A 310 -1.25 -49.32 -12.20
C ARG A 310 -0.87 -48.73 -10.85
N THR A 311 0.37 -48.25 -10.72
CA THR A 311 0.81 -47.58 -9.49
C THR A 311 0.00 -46.31 -9.25
N ILE A 312 -0.21 -45.49 -10.28
CA ILE A 312 -1.08 -44.30 -10.20
C ILE A 312 -2.51 -44.68 -9.83
N ALA A 313 -3.07 -45.73 -10.46
CA ALA A 313 -4.41 -46.19 -10.14
C ALA A 313 -4.55 -46.70 -8.70
N ALA A 314 -3.55 -47.39 -8.17
CA ALA A 314 -3.54 -47.89 -6.80
C ALA A 314 -3.50 -46.74 -5.77
N TYR A 315 -2.58 -45.78 -5.94
CA TYR A 315 -2.48 -44.61 -5.05
C TYR A 315 -3.68 -43.67 -5.21
N GLY A 316 -4.09 -43.36 -6.44
CA GLY A 316 -5.29 -42.56 -6.70
C GLY A 316 -6.55 -43.19 -6.12
N GLY A 317 -6.70 -44.51 -6.23
CA GLY A 317 -7.77 -45.25 -5.58
C GLY A 317 -7.70 -45.17 -4.05
N TYR A 318 -6.50 -45.27 -3.46
CA TYR A 318 -6.29 -45.10 -2.03
C TYR A 318 -6.68 -43.70 -1.56
N PHE A 319 -6.22 -42.64 -2.23
CA PHE A 319 -6.58 -41.26 -1.92
C PHE A 319 -8.08 -41.01 -2.08
N ALA A 320 -8.68 -41.48 -3.17
CA ALA A 320 -10.11 -41.30 -3.43
C ALA A 320 -10.99 -41.98 -2.38
N ARG A 321 -10.61 -43.17 -1.91
CA ARG A 321 -11.34 -43.86 -0.84
C ARG A 321 -11.18 -43.17 0.52
N GLY A 322 -9.99 -42.66 0.82
CA GLY A 322 -9.74 -41.89 2.05
C GLY A 322 -10.49 -40.55 2.07
N LEU A 323 -10.62 -39.89 0.92
CA LEU A 323 -11.39 -38.64 0.80
C LEU A 323 -12.90 -38.87 0.74
N ALA A 324 -13.36 -39.99 0.17
CA ALA A 324 -14.79 -40.36 0.16
C ALA A 324 -15.30 -40.78 1.54
N ASP A 325 -14.45 -41.41 2.35
CA ASP A 325 -14.76 -41.83 3.72
C ASP A 325 -13.58 -41.51 4.65
N PRO A 326 -13.56 -40.31 5.28
CA PRO A 326 -12.48 -39.90 6.16
C PRO A 326 -12.29 -40.76 7.41
N ALA A 327 -13.28 -41.60 7.77
CA ALA A 327 -13.19 -42.56 8.88
C ALA A 327 -12.51 -43.88 8.46
N ARG A 328 -12.34 -44.11 7.16
CA ARG A 328 -11.73 -45.32 6.62
C ARG A 328 -10.21 -45.32 6.79
N VAL A 329 -9.72 -46.20 7.65
CA VAL A 329 -8.28 -46.42 7.84
C VAL A 329 -7.78 -47.51 6.88
N GLU A 330 -7.06 -47.09 5.82
CA GLU A 330 -6.38 -47.97 4.87
C GLU A 330 -4.85 -47.75 4.93
N GLU A 331 -4.07 -48.79 4.61
CA GLU A 331 -2.62 -48.68 4.43
C GLU A 331 -2.27 -48.40 2.96
N PRO A 332 -1.22 -47.61 2.69
CA PRO A 332 -0.86 -47.22 1.34
C PRO A 332 -0.34 -48.42 0.54
N PRO A 333 -0.47 -48.39 -0.80
CA PRO A 333 -0.03 -49.48 -1.67
C PRO A 333 1.46 -49.81 -1.51
N ARG A 334 1.77 -51.09 -1.25
CA ARG A 334 3.15 -51.57 -0.97
C ARG A 334 3.99 -51.82 -2.24
N ASN A 335 3.35 -52.19 -3.35
CA ASN A 335 4.03 -52.50 -4.60
C ASN A 335 3.83 -51.34 -5.60
N ALA A 336 4.79 -50.42 -5.61
CA ALA A 336 4.74 -49.20 -6.41
C ALA A 336 6.01 -49.09 -7.26
N SER A 337 5.85 -49.00 -8.59
CA SER A 337 6.96 -49.00 -9.55
C SER A 337 6.81 -47.87 -10.57
N GLY A 338 7.92 -47.37 -11.10
CA GLY A 338 7.95 -46.31 -12.11
C GLY A 338 8.26 -44.92 -11.51
N ARG A 339 8.59 -43.97 -12.39
CA ARG A 339 9.09 -42.63 -12.02
C ARG A 339 8.17 -41.87 -11.05
N TYR A 340 6.85 -41.89 -11.28
CA TYR A 340 5.87 -41.19 -10.46
C TYR A 340 5.48 -41.94 -9.16
N ALA A 341 5.99 -43.16 -8.94
CA ALA A 341 5.80 -43.86 -7.67
C ALA A 341 6.50 -43.14 -6.52
N GLY A 342 7.64 -42.48 -6.80
CA GLY A 342 8.32 -41.59 -5.87
C GLY A 342 7.40 -40.45 -5.40
N MET A 343 6.76 -39.77 -6.36
CA MET A 343 5.83 -38.68 -6.08
C MET A 343 4.63 -39.11 -5.24
N ALA A 344 3.96 -40.21 -5.63
CA ALA A 344 2.80 -40.70 -4.88
C ALA A 344 3.15 -41.10 -3.44
N ARG A 345 4.33 -41.68 -3.22
CA ARG A 345 4.87 -41.95 -1.87
C ARG A 345 5.20 -40.66 -1.13
N ALA A 346 5.83 -39.69 -1.79
CA ALA A 346 6.16 -38.41 -1.19
C ALA A 346 4.90 -37.67 -0.73
N TRP A 347 3.86 -37.58 -1.56
CA TRP A 347 2.59 -36.97 -1.18
C TRP A 347 1.89 -37.71 -0.04
N THR A 348 1.98 -39.04 -0.05
CA THR A 348 1.46 -39.87 1.05
C THR A 348 2.22 -39.60 2.35
N ALA A 349 3.55 -39.50 2.29
CA ALA A 349 4.40 -39.15 3.43
C ALA A 349 4.10 -37.73 3.91
N GLY A 350 3.99 -36.74 3.03
CA GLY A 350 3.63 -35.37 3.38
C GLY A 350 2.25 -35.24 4.05
N PHE A 351 1.29 -36.06 3.62
CA PHE A 351 -0.03 -36.10 4.25
C PHE A 351 -0.02 -36.84 5.61
N ARG A 352 0.67 -37.99 5.70
CA ARG A 352 0.66 -38.88 6.88
C ARG A 352 1.70 -38.53 7.95
N GLU A 353 2.81 -37.91 7.55
CA GLU A 353 4.02 -37.62 8.34
C GLU A 353 4.30 -36.11 8.32
N ASP A 354 5.02 -35.56 7.36
CA ASP A 354 5.30 -34.13 7.23
C ASP A 354 5.99 -33.82 5.89
N ILE A 355 6.15 -32.54 5.56
CA ILE A 355 6.77 -32.11 4.30
C ILE A 355 8.26 -32.55 4.21
N PRO A 356 9.10 -32.48 5.28
CA PRO A 356 10.44 -33.05 5.24
C PRO A 356 10.49 -34.54 4.88
N ALA A 357 9.56 -35.35 5.39
CA ALA A 357 9.44 -36.76 5.02
C ALA A 357 9.11 -36.92 3.53
N ALA A 358 8.25 -36.05 2.98
CA ALA A 358 7.99 -36.01 1.54
C ALA A 358 9.26 -35.69 0.75
N ILE A 359 10.01 -34.65 1.13
CA ILE A 359 11.30 -34.28 0.50
C ILE A 359 12.29 -35.45 0.55
N ALA A 360 12.42 -36.12 1.70
CA ALA A 360 13.31 -37.28 1.86
C ALA A 360 12.92 -38.45 0.95
N VAL A 361 11.62 -38.66 0.72
CA VAL A 361 11.12 -39.66 -0.24
C VAL A 361 11.44 -39.24 -1.68
N ILE A 362 11.32 -37.96 -2.03
CA ILE A 362 11.68 -37.45 -3.35
C ILE A 362 13.19 -37.63 -3.61
N LYS A 363 14.06 -37.25 -2.67
CA LYS A 363 15.53 -37.45 -2.80
C LYS A 363 15.90 -38.92 -3.08
N LYS A 364 15.23 -39.86 -2.41
CA LYS A 364 15.42 -41.30 -2.69
C LYS A 364 14.92 -41.71 -4.08
N ALA A 365 13.85 -41.09 -4.56
CA ALA A 365 13.34 -41.33 -5.91
C ALA A 365 14.26 -40.72 -6.98
N GLU A 366 14.85 -39.55 -6.74
CA GLU A 366 15.83 -38.92 -7.62
C GLU A 366 17.04 -39.82 -7.85
N GLN A 367 17.53 -40.51 -6.82
CA GLN A 367 18.63 -41.48 -6.95
C GLN A 367 18.26 -42.67 -7.84
N GLN A 368 16.98 -43.06 -7.87
CA GLN A 368 16.49 -44.17 -8.70
C GLN A 368 16.20 -43.72 -10.14
N TYR A 369 15.87 -42.45 -10.33
CA TYR A 369 15.50 -41.85 -11.61
C TYR A 369 16.24 -40.50 -11.83
N PRO A 370 17.57 -40.52 -12.02
CA PRO A 370 18.41 -39.31 -12.04
C PRO A 370 18.18 -38.38 -13.22
N ASP A 371 17.53 -38.87 -14.28
CA ASP A 371 17.25 -38.13 -15.53
C ASP A 371 15.81 -37.59 -15.57
N ASP A 372 15.06 -37.67 -14.48
CA ASP A 372 13.70 -37.15 -14.40
C ASP A 372 13.67 -35.74 -13.79
N PRO A 373 13.31 -34.69 -14.56
CA PRO A 373 13.30 -33.32 -14.04
C PRO A 373 12.16 -33.07 -13.03
N THR A 374 11.10 -33.88 -13.04
CA THR A 374 9.90 -33.63 -12.23
C THR A 374 10.12 -33.88 -10.74
N LEU A 375 11.05 -34.76 -10.39
CA LEU A 375 11.38 -35.08 -9.01
C LEU A 375 12.09 -33.90 -8.30
N PRO A 376 13.24 -33.39 -8.79
CA PRO A 376 13.87 -32.22 -8.19
C PRO A 376 12.99 -30.95 -8.28
N ALA A 377 12.15 -30.82 -9.31
CA ALA A 377 11.20 -29.71 -9.40
C ALA A 377 10.12 -29.75 -8.30
N ALA A 378 9.56 -30.93 -8.01
CA ALA A 378 8.61 -31.09 -6.92
C ALA A 378 9.29 -30.94 -5.55
N ARG A 379 10.54 -31.38 -5.41
CA ARG A 379 11.36 -31.09 -4.22
C ARG A 379 11.46 -29.60 -3.97
N ALA A 380 11.73 -28.81 -5.01
CA ALA A 380 11.76 -27.35 -4.92
C ALA A 380 10.42 -26.74 -4.49
N GLN A 381 9.29 -27.20 -5.04
CA GLN A 381 7.97 -26.73 -4.60
C GLN A 381 7.68 -27.08 -3.13
N LEU A 382 8.07 -28.26 -2.67
CA LEU A 382 7.93 -28.63 -1.26
C LEU A 382 8.85 -27.82 -0.34
N ALA A 383 10.06 -27.50 -0.80
CA ALA A 383 11.01 -26.66 -0.08
C ALA A 383 10.49 -25.20 0.05
N LEU A 384 9.76 -24.70 -0.94
CA LEU A 384 9.09 -23.39 -0.87
C LEU A 384 8.09 -23.34 0.30
N LEU A 385 7.31 -24.41 0.52
CA LEU A 385 6.37 -24.50 1.65
C LEU A 385 7.06 -24.51 3.02
N LEU A 386 8.35 -24.80 3.07
CA LEU A 386 9.17 -24.81 4.28
C LEU A 386 10.05 -23.56 4.43
N ASP A 387 10.04 -22.64 3.45
CA ASP A 387 11.02 -21.55 3.32
C ASP A 387 12.49 -22.07 3.38
N ASP A 388 12.74 -23.28 2.84
CA ASP A 388 14.08 -23.85 2.73
C ASP A 388 14.71 -23.43 1.40
N ARG A 389 15.33 -22.25 1.41
CA ARG A 389 15.87 -21.59 0.21
C ARG A 389 17.00 -22.36 -0.45
N ASP A 390 17.85 -23.02 0.33
CA ASP A 390 18.98 -23.79 -0.20
C ASP A 390 18.47 -25.04 -0.93
N GLU A 391 17.53 -25.75 -0.29
CA GLU A 391 16.89 -26.94 -0.86
C GLU A 391 16.07 -26.60 -2.12
N LEU A 392 15.38 -25.44 -2.11
CA LEU A 392 14.66 -24.91 -3.26
C LEU A 392 15.61 -24.64 -4.43
N ARG A 393 16.69 -23.87 -4.19
CA ARG A 393 17.62 -23.48 -5.25
C ARG A 393 18.28 -24.69 -5.89
N ASP A 394 18.77 -25.63 -5.07
CA ASP A 394 19.36 -26.88 -5.54
C ASP A 394 18.35 -27.72 -6.35
N GLY A 395 17.10 -27.82 -5.89
CA GLY A 395 16.03 -28.51 -6.63
C GLY A 395 15.74 -27.87 -8.00
N VAL A 396 15.59 -26.54 -8.05
CA VAL A 396 15.37 -25.78 -9.28
C VAL A 396 16.54 -25.95 -10.26
N GLU A 397 17.77 -25.71 -9.81
CA GLU A 397 18.97 -25.82 -10.64
C GLU A 397 19.12 -27.24 -11.19
N ARG A 398 18.90 -28.26 -10.36
CA ARG A 398 18.98 -29.65 -10.79
C ARG A 398 17.91 -29.95 -11.83
N ALA A 399 16.65 -29.56 -11.61
CA ALA A 399 15.56 -29.80 -12.55
C ALA A 399 15.82 -29.14 -13.90
N LEU A 400 16.18 -27.86 -13.90
CA LEU A 400 16.44 -27.09 -15.12
C LEU A 400 17.72 -27.51 -15.85
N SER A 401 18.69 -28.13 -15.15
CA SER A 401 19.86 -28.76 -15.80
C SER A 401 19.50 -30.00 -16.62
N ILE A 402 18.40 -30.68 -16.27
CA ILE A 402 17.90 -31.87 -16.95
C ILE A 402 16.94 -31.46 -18.07
N ASP A 403 16.00 -30.56 -17.78
CA ASP A 403 15.04 -29.99 -18.73
C ASP A 403 14.86 -28.49 -18.50
N PRO A 404 15.47 -27.64 -19.36
CA PRO A 404 15.38 -26.18 -19.23
C PRO A 404 13.96 -25.60 -19.33
N ASP A 405 13.01 -26.38 -19.85
CA ASP A 405 11.61 -25.97 -20.06
C ASP A 405 10.65 -26.78 -19.17
N ASP A 406 11.13 -27.39 -18.08
CA ASP A 406 10.25 -28.06 -17.12
C ASP A 406 9.30 -27.03 -16.47
N PRO A 407 7.97 -27.19 -16.62
CA PRO A 407 7.01 -26.18 -16.20
C PRO A 407 6.95 -26.03 -14.67
N THR A 408 7.22 -27.10 -13.92
CA THR A 408 7.18 -27.06 -12.46
C THR A 408 8.40 -26.33 -11.92
N ALA A 409 9.59 -26.63 -12.46
CA ALA A 409 10.83 -25.99 -12.02
C ALA A 409 10.83 -24.49 -12.36
N LEU A 410 10.29 -24.12 -13.52
CA LEU A 410 10.10 -22.72 -13.90
C LEU A 410 9.09 -22.01 -12.99
N GLU A 411 7.97 -22.64 -12.64
CA GLU A 411 7.00 -22.09 -11.67
C GLU A 411 7.64 -21.90 -10.28
N ALA A 412 8.36 -22.90 -9.78
CA ALA A 412 9.06 -22.81 -8.49
C ALA A 412 10.13 -21.71 -8.48
N ARG A 413 10.88 -21.56 -9.60
CA ARG A 413 11.84 -20.47 -9.76
C ARG A 413 11.16 -19.11 -9.84
N ALA A 414 10.01 -19.03 -10.51
CA ALA A 414 9.22 -17.80 -10.58
C ALA A 414 8.71 -17.39 -9.20
N HIS A 415 8.23 -18.32 -8.37
CA HIS A 415 7.86 -18.02 -6.98
C HIS A 415 9.04 -17.52 -6.17
N TYR A 416 10.23 -18.11 -6.33
CA TYR A 416 11.44 -17.64 -5.66
C TYR A 416 11.81 -16.22 -6.11
N ARG A 417 11.81 -15.95 -7.41
CA ARG A 417 12.07 -14.63 -7.97
C ARG A 417 11.07 -13.58 -7.50
N TYR A 418 9.79 -13.94 -7.46
CA TYR A 418 8.70 -13.09 -7.00
C TYR A 418 8.79 -12.77 -5.51
N HIS A 419 8.88 -13.78 -4.64
CA HIS A 419 8.78 -13.59 -3.19
C HIS A 419 10.10 -13.22 -2.51
N ILE A 420 11.24 -13.65 -3.07
CA ILE A 420 12.54 -13.55 -2.40
C ILE A 420 13.44 -12.51 -3.08
N ASP A 421 13.60 -12.59 -4.40
CA ASP A 421 14.51 -11.72 -5.16
C ASP A 421 13.84 -10.42 -5.66
N ASN A 422 12.51 -10.30 -5.51
CA ASN A 422 11.66 -9.25 -6.11
C ASN A 422 11.88 -9.03 -7.62
N ASP A 423 12.30 -10.08 -8.35
CA ASP A 423 12.51 -10.09 -9.79
C ASP A 423 11.20 -10.45 -10.52
N LEU A 424 10.28 -9.47 -10.60
CA LEU A 424 8.97 -9.65 -11.21
C LEU A 424 9.08 -10.01 -12.71
N GLU A 425 9.96 -9.36 -13.46
CA GLU A 425 10.14 -9.62 -14.90
C GLU A 425 10.72 -11.01 -15.15
N GLY A 426 11.71 -11.43 -14.38
CA GLY A 426 12.27 -12.78 -14.45
C GLY A 426 11.26 -13.85 -14.04
N ALA A 427 10.38 -13.56 -13.07
CA ALA A 427 9.28 -14.44 -12.71
C ALA A 427 8.25 -14.57 -13.83
N LEU A 428 7.83 -13.46 -14.46
CA LEU A 428 6.93 -13.47 -15.61
C LEU A 428 7.50 -14.26 -16.78
N ALA A 429 8.78 -14.03 -17.13
CA ALA A 429 9.44 -14.74 -18.22
C ALA A 429 9.46 -16.27 -17.98
N ASP A 430 9.65 -16.70 -16.75
CA ASP A 430 9.62 -18.12 -16.39
C ASP A 430 8.22 -18.71 -16.47
N LEU A 431 7.21 -18.00 -15.97
CA LEU A 431 5.81 -18.44 -16.04
C LEU A 431 5.30 -18.53 -17.48
N GLU A 432 5.63 -17.54 -18.32
CA GLU A 432 5.31 -17.56 -19.75
C GLU A 432 5.99 -18.73 -20.48
N ARG A 433 7.25 -19.04 -20.14
CA ARG A 433 7.94 -20.22 -20.67
C ARG A 433 7.29 -21.52 -20.19
N ALA A 434 6.88 -21.58 -18.93
CA ALA A 434 6.18 -22.74 -18.37
C ALA A 434 4.83 -22.96 -19.09
N LEU A 435 4.07 -21.90 -19.36
CA LEU A 435 2.79 -21.95 -20.08
C LEU A 435 2.92 -22.40 -21.55
N LYS A 436 4.07 -22.18 -22.20
CA LYS A 436 4.33 -22.76 -23.54
C LYS A 436 4.35 -24.30 -23.51
N THR A 437 4.82 -24.89 -22.42
CA THR A 437 4.82 -26.34 -22.22
C THR A 437 3.47 -26.83 -21.70
N ALA A 438 2.96 -26.20 -20.64
CA ALA A 438 1.79 -26.62 -19.87
C ALA A 438 0.68 -25.53 -19.82
N PRO A 439 0.06 -25.16 -20.96
CA PRO A 439 -0.95 -24.09 -21.00
C PRO A 439 -2.23 -24.40 -20.23
N GLY A 440 -2.45 -25.65 -19.81
CA GLY A 440 -3.60 -26.07 -19.01
C GLY A 440 -3.34 -26.17 -17.50
N SER A 441 -2.19 -25.69 -17.00
CA SER A 441 -1.90 -25.69 -15.57
C SER A 441 -2.57 -24.51 -14.88
N SER A 442 -3.58 -24.78 -14.03
CA SER A 442 -4.25 -23.73 -13.25
C SER A 442 -3.30 -23.03 -12.27
N SER A 443 -2.33 -23.75 -11.70
CA SER A 443 -1.37 -23.18 -10.74
C SER A 443 -0.45 -22.14 -11.39
N ILE A 444 0.00 -22.40 -12.62
CA ILE A 444 0.89 -21.48 -13.36
C ILE A 444 0.11 -20.22 -13.76
N TRP A 445 -1.16 -20.36 -14.19
CA TRP A 445 -2.02 -19.20 -14.45
C TRP A 445 -2.32 -18.40 -13.18
N ASN A 446 -2.55 -19.06 -12.04
CA ASN A 446 -2.72 -18.38 -10.75
C ASN A 446 -1.44 -17.64 -10.34
N SER A 447 -0.27 -18.28 -10.51
CA SER A 447 1.04 -17.66 -10.25
C SER A 447 1.30 -16.46 -11.17
N LEU A 448 0.90 -16.55 -12.45
CA LEU A 448 0.95 -15.43 -13.37
C LEU A 448 0.05 -14.29 -12.90
N GLY A 449 -1.14 -14.61 -12.40
CA GLY A 449 -2.04 -13.63 -11.78
C GLY A 449 -1.39 -12.89 -10.60
N LEU A 450 -0.74 -13.63 -9.69
CA LEU A 450 -0.04 -13.05 -8.54
C LEU A 450 1.09 -12.11 -8.97
N VAL A 451 1.94 -12.53 -9.91
CA VAL A 451 3.08 -11.73 -10.37
C VAL A 451 2.61 -10.50 -11.15
N GLN A 452 1.57 -10.64 -11.99
CA GLN A 452 0.98 -9.49 -12.70
C GLN A 452 0.31 -8.50 -11.73
N GLY A 453 -0.38 -9.00 -10.70
CA GLY A 453 -0.98 -8.16 -9.66
C GLY A 453 0.08 -7.39 -8.86
N ALA A 454 1.17 -8.06 -8.47
CA ALA A 454 2.30 -7.43 -7.80
C ALA A 454 3.03 -6.40 -8.68
N ARG A 455 3.05 -6.62 -9.99
CA ARG A 455 3.53 -5.64 -10.98
C ARG A 455 2.56 -4.48 -11.16
N GLY A 456 1.30 -4.59 -10.74
CA GLY A 456 0.27 -3.56 -10.94
C GLY A 456 -0.47 -3.68 -12.28
N ASP A 457 -0.26 -4.74 -13.07
CA ASP A 457 -1.08 -5.03 -14.26
C ASP A 457 -2.37 -5.76 -13.84
N ASN A 458 -3.28 -5.00 -13.24
CA ASN A 458 -4.55 -5.49 -12.70
C ASN A 458 -5.38 -6.27 -13.74
N ARG A 459 -5.38 -5.81 -14.99
CA ARG A 459 -6.13 -6.43 -16.08
C ARG A 459 -5.53 -7.77 -16.49
N ALA A 460 -4.21 -7.86 -16.64
CA ALA A 460 -3.54 -9.11 -16.91
C ALA A 460 -3.68 -10.09 -15.74
N ALA A 461 -3.62 -9.59 -14.50
CA ALA A 461 -3.83 -10.37 -13.29
C ALA A 461 -5.23 -11.00 -13.24
N GLU A 462 -6.29 -10.19 -13.39
CA GLU A 462 -7.68 -10.66 -13.42
C GLU A 462 -7.90 -11.71 -14.53
N ALA A 463 -7.35 -11.48 -15.73
CA ALA A 463 -7.45 -12.42 -16.83
C ALA A 463 -6.76 -13.77 -16.51
N ALA A 464 -5.57 -13.73 -15.91
CA ALA A 464 -4.83 -14.93 -15.52
C ALA A 464 -5.53 -15.72 -14.40
N PHE A 465 -6.05 -15.04 -13.37
CA PHE A 465 -6.85 -15.68 -12.31
C PHE A 465 -8.14 -16.30 -12.85
N LYS A 466 -8.88 -15.59 -13.71
CA LYS A 466 -10.08 -16.16 -14.35
C LYS A 466 -9.75 -17.38 -15.20
N GLN A 467 -8.61 -17.38 -15.88
CA GLN A 467 -8.14 -18.54 -16.63
C GLN A 467 -7.77 -19.71 -15.70
N ALA A 468 -7.14 -19.45 -14.55
CA ALA A 468 -6.87 -20.46 -13.54
C ALA A 468 -8.17 -21.10 -13.00
N ILE A 469 -9.16 -20.27 -12.65
CA ILE A 469 -10.49 -20.69 -12.19
C ILE A 469 -11.22 -21.49 -13.28
N ALA A 470 -11.15 -21.07 -14.54
CA ALA A 470 -11.75 -21.82 -15.64
C ALA A 470 -11.14 -23.23 -15.80
N LEU A 471 -9.85 -23.38 -15.53
CA LEU A 471 -9.15 -24.66 -15.59
C LEU A 471 -9.41 -25.55 -14.36
N ASP A 472 -9.55 -24.97 -13.16
CA ASP A 472 -9.98 -25.67 -11.95
C ASP A 472 -10.98 -24.86 -11.10
N PRO A 473 -12.30 -24.96 -11.35
CA PRO A 473 -13.33 -24.19 -10.63
C PRO A 473 -13.52 -24.58 -9.15
N LEU A 474 -12.81 -25.61 -8.68
CA LEU A 474 -12.86 -26.09 -7.30
C LEU A 474 -11.52 -25.88 -6.59
N ASP A 475 -10.66 -25.01 -7.13
CA ASP A 475 -9.45 -24.57 -6.45
C ASP A 475 -9.74 -23.30 -5.62
N PRO A 476 -9.80 -23.39 -4.28
CA PRO A 476 -10.11 -22.24 -3.45
C PRO A 476 -9.00 -21.18 -3.48
N VAL A 477 -7.77 -21.55 -3.83
CA VAL A 477 -6.61 -20.62 -3.93
C VAL A 477 -6.87 -19.56 -5.00
N SER A 478 -7.24 -20.00 -6.21
CA SER A 478 -7.47 -19.09 -7.35
C SER A 478 -8.64 -18.13 -7.09
N HIS A 479 -9.71 -18.59 -6.44
CA HIS A 479 -10.82 -17.73 -6.03
C HIS A 479 -10.41 -16.71 -4.96
N ALA A 480 -9.67 -17.12 -3.94
CA ALA A 480 -9.22 -16.21 -2.89
C ALA A 480 -8.25 -15.14 -3.43
N ASN A 481 -7.32 -15.50 -4.32
CA ASN A 481 -6.40 -14.53 -4.94
C ASN A 481 -7.15 -13.52 -5.82
N LEU A 482 -8.14 -13.97 -6.60
CA LEU A 482 -8.99 -13.06 -7.37
C LEU A 482 -9.83 -12.15 -6.46
N ALA A 483 -10.31 -12.65 -5.32
CA ALA A 483 -10.99 -11.81 -4.35
C ALA A 483 -10.09 -10.72 -3.78
N ILE A 484 -8.83 -11.06 -3.47
CA ILE A 484 -7.82 -10.10 -2.99
C ILE A 484 -7.57 -9.03 -4.04
N GLN A 485 -7.38 -9.42 -5.30
CA GLN A 485 -7.24 -8.49 -6.43
C GLN A 485 -8.44 -7.54 -6.54
N TYR A 486 -9.67 -8.06 -6.44
CA TYR A 486 -10.86 -7.22 -6.43
C TYR A 486 -10.95 -6.29 -5.21
N MET A 487 -10.42 -6.70 -4.05
CA MET A 487 -10.34 -5.82 -2.87
C MET A 487 -9.31 -4.70 -3.03
N ASP A 488 -8.19 -4.97 -3.71
CA ASP A 488 -7.19 -3.96 -4.08
C ASP A 488 -7.77 -2.91 -5.04
N GLU A 489 -8.61 -3.36 -5.98
CA GLU A 489 -9.36 -2.49 -6.91
C GLU A 489 -10.65 -1.88 -6.32
N MET A 490 -10.90 -2.09 -5.03
CA MET A 490 -12.10 -1.64 -4.31
C MET A 490 -13.46 -2.17 -4.87
N ARG A 491 -13.43 -3.27 -5.63
CA ARG A 491 -14.58 -3.99 -6.22
C ARG A 491 -15.22 -4.95 -5.20
N MET A 492 -15.77 -4.40 -4.13
CA MET A 492 -16.24 -5.16 -2.96
C MET A 492 -17.30 -6.23 -3.29
N ALA A 493 -18.22 -5.95 -4.22
CA ALA A 493 -19.27 -6.91 -4.58
C ALA A 493 -18.74 -8.13 -5.34
N GLU A 494 -17.68 -7.96 -6.14
CA GLU A 494 -17.00 -9.04 -6.84
C GLU A 494 -16.11 -9.84 -5.89
N ALA A 495 -15.33 -9.16 -5.05
CA ALA A 495 -14.53 -9.79 -4.01
C ALA A 495 -15.36 -10.73 -3.14
N LYS A 496 -16.53 -10.27 -2.66
CA LYS A 496 -17.41 -11.10 -1.83
C LYS A 496 -17.84 -12.39 -2.53
N ARG A 497 -18.17 -12.35 -3.83
CA ARG A 497 -18.60 -13.55 -4.57
C ARG A 497 -17.49 -14.59 -4.65
N GLU A 498 -16.27 -14.15 -4.89
CA GLU A 498 -15.12 -15.05 -4.99
C GLU A 498 -14.69 -15.59 -3.61
N ILE A 499 -14.80 -14.78 -2.54
CA ILE A 499 -14.63 -15.24 -1.14
C ILE A 499 -15.65 -16.34 -0.80
N ASP A 500 -16.93 -16.09 -1.10
CA ASP A 500 -18.00 -17.04 -0.84
C ASP A 500 -17.79 -18.34 -1.65
N ALA A 501 -17.27 -18.24 -2.88
CA ALA A 501 -16.92 -19.39 -3.71
C ALA A 501 -15.79 -20.21 -3.09
N ALA A 502 -14.68 -19.57 -2.67
CA ALA A 502 -13.56 -20.25 -2.02
C ALA A 502 -13.99 -20.97 -0.73
N LEU A 503 -14.74 -20.29 0.13
CA LEU A 503 -15.22 -20.86 1.41
C LEU A 503 -16.32 -21.93 1.21
N SER A 504 -17.03 -21.93 0.08
CA SER A 504 -17.95 -23.02 -0.25
C SER A 504 -17.23 -24.33 -0.58
N VAL A 505 -15.99 -24.24 -1.09
CA VAL A 505 -15.14 -25.40 -1.40
C VAL A 505 -14.44 -25.90 -0.14
N ASP A 506 -13.83 -24.99 0.62
CA ASP A 506 -13.18 -25.28 1.89
C ASP A 506 -13.47 -24.15 2.91
N PRO A 507 -14.42 -24.37 3.85
CA PRO A 507 -14.77 -23.38 4.86
C PRO A 507 -13.64 -23.03 5.84
N SER A 508 -12.59 -23.85 5.90
CA SER A 508 -11.44 -23.66 6.77
C SER A 508 -10.20 -23.12 6.04
N PHE A 509 -10.36 -22.77 4.76
CA PHE A 509 -9.26 -22.26 3.95
C PHE A 509 -8.78 -20.90 4.47
N ASP A 510 -7.57 -20.88 5.00
CA ASP A 510 -6.98 -19.78 5.75
C ASP A 510 -6.89 -18.49 4.93
N VAL A 511 -6.49 -18.58 3.66
CA VAL A 511 -6.38 -17.41 2.78
C VAL A 511 -7.75 -16.78 2.52
N ALA A 512 -8.81 -17.57 2.36
CA ALA A 512 -10.16 -17.04 2.15
C ALA A 512 -10.77 -16.46 3.43
N LEU A 513 -10.48 -17.02 4.61
CA LEU A 513 -10.84 -16.42 5.90
C LEU A 513 -10.15 -15.07 6.09
N VAL A 514 -8.85 -15.00 5.80
CA VAL A 514 -8.10 -13.72 5.85
C VAL A 514 -8.64 -12.71 4.85
N ALA A 515 -8.98 -13.15 3.62
CA ALA A 515 -9.61 -12.29 2.62
C ALA A 515 -10.98 -11.78 3.07
N ARG A 516 -11.79 -12.61 3.73
CA ARG A 516 -13.08 -12.18 4.31
C ARG A 516 -12.90 -11.20 5.47
N GLY A 517 -11.88 -11.42 6.31
CA GLY A 517 -11.50 -10.48 7.36
C GLY A 517 -11.13 -9.11 6.79
N ARG A 518 -10.29 -9.08 5.75
CA ARG A 518 -9.95 -7.84 5.01
C ARG A 518 -11.18 -7.17 4.39
N TYR A 519 -12.06 -7.95 3.76
CA TYR A 519 -13.33 -7.47 3.21
C TYR A 519 -14.19 -6.79 4.29
N HIS A 520 -14.29 -7.38 5.48
CA HIS A 520 -15.00 -6.79 6.60
C HIS A 520 -14.37 -5.47 7.06
N MET A 521 -13.03 -5.37 7.14
CA MET A 521 -12.35 -4.09 7.45
C MET A 521 -12.67 -3.00 6.42
N GLN A 522 -12.55 -3.31 5.13
CA GLN A 522 -12.82 -2.36 4.05
C GLN A 522 -14.30 -1.96 3.94
N ASN A 523 -15.21 -2.67 4.63
CA ASN A 523 -16.61 -2.29 4.81
C ASN A 523 -16.92 -1.63 6.17
N GLY A 524 -15.91 -1.39 7.02
CA GLY A 524 -16.07 -0.80 8.36
C GLY A 524 -16.57 -1.77 9.43
N GLU A 525 -16.48 -3.08 9.20
CA GLU A 525 -16.96 -4.14 10.10
C GLU A 525 -15.79 -4.78 10.89
N ALA A 526 -15.03 -3.96 11.64
CA ALA A 526 -13.79 -4.38 12.28
C ALA A 526 -13.93 -5.56 13.27
N ASP A 527 -15.06 -5.69 13.98
CA ASP A 527 -15.29 -6.83 14.88
C ASP A 527 -15.34 -8.17 14.12
N LYS A 528 -16.09 -8.21 13.01
CA LYS A 528 -16.16 -9.40 12.14
C LYS A 528 -14.80 -9.68 11.51
N ALA A 529 -14.05 -8.63 11.19
CA ALA A 529 -12.70 -8.77 10.65
C ALA A 529 -11.77 -9.48 11.64
N VAL A 530 -11.75 -9.08 12.91
CA VAL A 530 -10.95 -9.74 13.96
C VAL A 530 -11.32 -11.21 14.08
N GLU A 531 -12.62 -11.55 14.11
CA GLU A 531 -13.07 -12.95 14.18
C GLU A 531 -12.52 -13.80 13.02
N ASP A 532 -12.64 -13.31 11.79
CA ASP A 532 -12.17 -14.02 10.59
C ASP A 532 -10.64 -14.10 10.51
N LEU A 533 -9.92 -13.04 10.90
CA LEU A 533 -8.46 -13.01 10.92
C LEU A 533 -7.90 -13.93 12.02
N LEU A 534 -8.56 -14.00 13.18
CA LEU A 534 -8.24 -14.99 14.23
C LEU A 534 -8.52 -16.41 13.74
N ALA A 535 -9.63 -16.66 13.04
CA ALA A 535 -9.93 -17.97 12.46
C ALA A 535 -8.89 -18.36 11.39
N GLY A 536 -8.53 -17.44 10.49
CA GLY A 536 -7.51 -17.66 9.46
C GLY A 536 -6.12 -17.92 10.04
N SER A 537 -5.69 -17.13 11.03
CA SER A 537 -4.42 -17.37 11.74
C SER A 537 -4.43 -18.63 12.60
N THR A 538 -5.59 -19.06 13.12
CA THR A 538 -5.74 -20.35 13.81
C THR A 538 -5.63 -21.52 12.83
N ALA A 539 -6.18 -21.37 11.62
CA ALA A 539 -6.07 -22.34 10.53
C ALA A 539 -4.64 -22.45 9.99
N ASN A 540 -3.91 -21.34 9.90
CA ASN A 540 -2.50 -21.28 9.51
C ASN A 540 -1.69 -20.29 10.38
N PRO A 541 -1.08 -20.75 11.49
CA PRO A 541 -0.36 -19.87 12.42
C PRO A 541 0.94 -19.25 11.91
N ALA A 542 1.46 -19.78 10.80
CA ALA A 542 2.67 -19.28 10.16
C ALA A 542 2.39 -18.18 9.13
N TYR A 543 1.12 -17.83 8.89
CA TYR A 543 0.76 -16.83 7.89
C TYR A 543 0.97 -15.40 8.41
N SER A 544 2.14 -14.81 8.10
CA SER A 544 2.53 -13.46 8.55
C SER A 544 1.50 -12.39 8.19
N ASN A 545 0.97 -12.40 6.96
CA ASN A 545 -0.01 -11.42 6.49
C ASN A 545 -1.32 -11.44 7.31
N ALA A 546 -1.74 -12.60 7.83
CA ALA A 546 -2.88 -12.68 8.73
C ALA A 546 -2.65 -11.89 10.02
N GLN A 547 -1.42 -11.91 10.55
CA GLN A 547 -1.03 -11.13 11.73
C GLN A 547 -0.93 -9.64 11.41
N LEU A 548 -0.42 -9.26 10.25
CA LEU A 548 -0.38 -7.87 9.82
C LEU A 548 -1.79 -7.25 9.72
N LEU A 549 -2.72 -7.98 9.10
CA LEU A 549 -4.12 -7.55 8.99
C LEU A 549 -4.82 -7.56 10.35
N LEU A 550 -4.51 -8.52 11.22
CA LEU A 550 -5.03 -8.55 12.59
C LEU A 550 -4.54 -7.36 13.40
N ALA A 551 -3.28 -6.94 13.21
CA ALA A 551 -2.75 -5.73 13.81
C ALA A 551 -3.51 -4.50 13.34
N ALA A 552 -3.78 -4.38 12.05
CA ALA A 552 -4.56 -3.29 11.49
C ALA A 552 -6.00 -3.28 12.04
N ALA A 553 -6.66 -4.43 12.12
CA ALA A 553 -8.01 -4.56 12.67
C ALA A 553 -8.08 -4.15 14.14
N HIS A 554 -7.15 -4.62 14.97
CA HIS A 554 -7.05 -4.19 16.37
C HIS A 554 -6.72 -2.69 16.49
N TYR A 555 -5.85 -2.17 15.62
CA TYR A 555 -5.53 -0.75 15.62
C TYR A 555 -6.74 0.12 15.29
N GLU A 556 -7.54 -0.25 14.29
CA GLU A 556 -8.77 0.46 13.94
C GLU A 556 -9.82 0.41 15.06
N LYS A 557 -9.86 -0.69 15.84
CA LYS A 557 -10.71 -0.80 17.04
C LYS A 557 -10.23 0.01 18.24
N GLY A 558 -8.97 0.48 18.22
CA GLY A 558 -8.33 1.12 19.38
C GLY A 558 -7.65 0.12 20.35
N ASP A 559 -7.60 -1.16 20.01
CA ASP A 559 -6.97 -2.23 20.79
C ASP A 559 -5.44 -2.21 20.59
N ARG A 560 -4.75 -1.24 21.19
CA ARG A 560 -3.31 -1.00 20.96
C ARG A 560 -2.40 -2.17 21.38
N ILE A 561 -2.71 -2.87 22.48
CA ILE A 561 -1.89 -3.98 22.99
C ILE A 561 -1.95 -5.20 22.04
N PRO A 562 -3.14 -5.69 21.66
CA PRO A 562 -3.25 -6.75 20.64
C PRO A 562 -2.67 -6.34 19.28
N ALA A 563 -2.83 -5.08 18.87
CA ALA A 563 -2.25 -4.59 17.62
C ALA A 563 -0.72 -4.70 17.61
N ALA A 564 -0.05 -4.24 18.66
CA ALA A 564 1.41 -4.34 18.79
C ALA A 564 1.87 -5.80 18.82
N GLN A 565 1.16 -6.67 19.54
CA GLN A 565 1.47 -8.10 19.57
C GLN A 565 1.37 -8.75 18.19
N ALA A 566 0.33 -8.40 17.42
CA ALA A 566 0.15 -8.94 16.08
C ALA A 566 1.27 -8.46 15.12
N LEU A 567 1.74 -7.21 15.24
CA LEU A 567 2.92 -6.73 14.51
C LEU A 567 4.21 -7.47 14.91
N ASP A 568 4.42 -7.70 16.20
CA ASP A 568 5.57 -8.47 16.69
C ASP A 568 5.57 -9.90 16.14
N ASN A 569 4.39 -10.51 16.04
CA ASN A 569 4.22 -11.83 15.43
C ASN A 569 4.46 -11.81 13.92
N ALA A 570 3.96 -10.80 13.19
CA ALA A 570 4.22 -10.65 11.77
C ALA A 570 5.73 -10.50 11.48
N ASP A 571 6.41 -9.62 12.21
CA ASP A 571 7.86 -9.38 12.09
C ASP A 571 8.68 -10.63 12.41
N ARG A 572 8.24 -11.44 13.38
CA ARG A 572 8.89 -12.71 13.71
C ARG A 572 8.73 -13.76 12.60
N LEU A 573 7.56 -13.80 11.97
CA LEU A 573 7.23 -14.76 10.91
C LEU A 573 7.91 -14.41 9.59
N ASP A 574 8.03 -13.12 9.24
CA ASP A 574 8.85 -12.64 8.12
C ASP A 574 9.70 -11.42 8.52
N PRO A 575 10.92 -11.63 9.08
CA PRO A 575 11.81 -10.56 9.51
C PRO A 575 12.36 -9.68 8.38
N ASN A 576 12.19 -10.10 7.12
CA ASN A 576 12.66 -9.34 5.97
C ASN A 576 11.52 -8.59 5.27
N ASP A 577 10.27 -8.71 5.75
CA ASP A 577 9.15 -7.99 5.19
C ASP A 577 9.25 -6.49 5.49
N PRO A 578 9.37 -5.61 4.47
CA PRO A 578 9.33 -4.16 4.70
C PRO A 578 7.95 -3.68 5.13
N VAL A 579 6.86 -4.39 4.80
CA VAL A 579 5.49 -3.92 5.07
C VAL A 579 5.23 -3.78 6.57
N VAL A 580 5.76 -4.70 7.40
CA VAL A 580 5.64 -4.61 8.86
C VAL A 580 6.29 -3.34 9.40
N ALA A 581 7.48 -2.98 8.89
CA ALA A 581 8.17 -1.76 9.28
C ALA A 581 7.38 -0.52 8.85
N THR A 582 6.81 -0.51 7.64
CA THR A 582 5.99 0.62 7.16
C THR A 582 4.71 0.80 7.99
N VAL A 583 4.02 -0.28 8.34
CA VAL A 583 2.83 -0.20 9.23
C VAL A 583 3.23 0.32 10.62
N ARG A 584 4.39 -0.09 11.15
CA ARG A 584 4.93 0.47 12.39
C ARG A 584 5.25 1.96 12.28
N THR A 585 5.78 2.43 11.15
CA THR A 585 6.01 3.86 10.88
C THR A 585 4.69 4.64 10.91
N ALA A 586 3.68 4.17 10.17
CA ALA A 586 2.36 4.81 10.12
C ALA A 586 1.70 4.91 11.51
N ILE A 587 1.78 3.84 12.31
CA ILE A 587 1.28 3.84 13.70
C ILE A 587 2.10 4.78 14.60
N ALA A 588 3.42 4.81 14.44
CA ALA A 588 4.29 5.69 15.23
C ALA A 588 4.03 7.17 14.93
N ILE A 589 3.78 7.52 13.66
CA ILE A 589 3.35 8.87 13.26
C ILE A 589 2.01 9.20 13.93
N ASP A 590 1.01 8.30 13.85
CA ASP A 590 -0.30 8.49 14.48
C ASP A 590 -0.22 8.67 15.99
N ALA A 591 0.73 8.00 16.65
CA ALA A 591 0.97 8.04 18.09
C ALA A 591 1.95 9.14 18.54
N TYR A 592 2.42 10.02 17.64
CA TYR A 592 3.43 11.05 17.91
C TYR A 592 4.74 10.48 18.49
N ASP A 593 5.06 9.21 18.22
CA ASP A 593 6.34 8.59 18.56
C ASP A 593 7.32 8.78 17.39
N ALA A 594 7.81 10.00 17.25
CA ALA A 594 8.64 10.37 16.12
C ALA A 594 10.00 9.62 16.08
N ASP A 595 10.56 9.25 17.24
CA ASP A 595 11.77 8.44 17.27
C ASP A 595 11.51 7.03 16.72
N ALA A 596 10.36 6.41 17.05
CA ALA A 596 9.97 5.15 16.45
C ALA A 596 9.62 5.29 14.97
N ALA A 597 8.98 6.39 14.57
CA ALA A 597 8.64 6.64 13.17
C ALA A 597 9.90 6.65 12.29
N ILE A 598 10.92 7.44 12.64
CA ILE A 598 12.18 7.53 11.90
C ILE A 598 12.89 6.18 11.84
N ARG A 599 13.05 5.49 12.99
CA ARG A 599 13.72 4.17 13.04
C ARG A 599 13.01 3.13 12.17
N ASN A 600 11.69 3.06 12.22
CA ASN A 600 10.92 2.10 11.44
C ASN A 600 10.92 2.47 9.95
N ALA A 601 10.91 3.76 9.59
CA ALA A 601 11.02 4.23 8.20
C ALA A 601 12.37 3.83 7.58
N GLN A 602 13.47 4.05 8.31
CA GLN A 602 14.81 3.63 7.91
C GLN A 602 14.89 2.10 7.73
N GLU A 603 14.31 1.35 8.66
CA GLU A 603 14.27 -0.12 8.58
C GLU A 603 13.43 -0.61 7.38
N ALA A 604 12.29 0.02 7.10
CA ALA A 604 11.47 -0.29 5.93
C ALA A 604 12.28 -0.13 4.64
N LEU A 605 12.99 0.99 4.49
CA LEU A 605 13.85 1.24 3.34
C LEU A 605 14.99 0.23 3.23
N ARG A 606 15.66 -0.07 4.35
CA ARG A 606 16.75 -1.07 4.40
C ARG A 606 16.26 -2.43 3.94
N ARG A 607 15.08 -2.88 4.40
CA ARG A 607 14.47 -4.15 4.00
C ARG A 607 14.05 -4.17 2.53
N THR A 608 13.47 -3.08 2.02
CA THR A 608 13.10 -2.95 0.60
C THR A 608 14.32 -3.03 -0.31
N ARG A 609 15.38 -2.27 -0.01
CA ARG A 609 16.65 -2.32 -0.76
C ARG A 609 17.28 -3.71 -0.74
N ALA A 610 17.26 -4.39 0.42
CA ALA A 610 17.80 -5.74 0.56
C ALA A 610 17.05 -6.79 -0.28
N LYS A 611 15.76 -6.56 -0.58
CA LYS A 611 14.95 -7.42 -1.46
C LYS A 611 15.12 -7.11 -2.96
N GLY A 612 15.91 -6.10 -3.35
CA GLY A 612 16.15 -5.76 -4.76
C GLY A 612 14.95 -5.13 -5.48
N GLY A 613 14.01 -4.55 -4.73
CA GLY A 613 12.75 -4.05 -5.26
C GLY A 613 12.58 -2.52 -5.27
N ASP A 614 11.68 -2.07 -6.13
CA ASP A 614 11.24 -0.68 -6.23
C ASP A 614 10.49 -0.25 -4.96
N THR A 615 10.85 0.94 -4.50
CA THR A 615 10.28 1.59 -3.31
C THR A 615 8.89 2.13 -3.61
N ALA A 616 7.85 1.31 -3.44
CA ALA A 616 6.48 1.83 -3.48
C ALA A 616 6.17 2.59 -2.18
N ALA A 617 5.74 3.84 -2.30
CA ALA A 617 5.23 4.63 -1.18
C ALA A 617 3.90 4.02 -0.69
N LEU A 618 3.89 3.49 0.53
CA LEU A 618 2.65 3.02 1.16
C LEU A 618 1.91 4.22 1.74
N GLY A 619 0.79 4.56 1.12
CA GLY A 619 -0.16 5.56 1.61
C GLY A 619 0.36 7.00 1.49
N ALA A 620 -0.50 7.87 0.97
CA ALA A 620 -0.34 9.31 1.03
C ALA A 620 -1.71 9.97 1.15
N ASN A 621 -1.74 11.14 1.77
CA ASN A 621 -2.82 12.12 1.63
C ASN A 621 -2.19 13.48 1.30
N GLN A 622 -3.01 14.47 0.90
CA GLN A 622 -2.51 15.75 0.40
C GLN A 622 -1.67 16.57 1.38
N GLU A 623 -1.74 16.27 2.68
CA GLU A 623 -1.03 17.00 3.74
C GLU A 623 0.28 16.31 4.15
N GLN A 624 0.32 14.99 4.02
CA GLN A 624 1.33 14.12 4.62
C GLN A 624 2.33 13.58 3.57
N GLY A 625 1.92 13.42 2.31
CA GLY A 625 2.83 12.80 1.31
C GLY A 625 3.10 11.34 1.67
N SER A 626 4.25 10.79 1.32
CA SER A 626 4.56 9.39 1.64
C SER A 626 4.87 9.18 3.12
N THR A 627 4.47 8.02 3.67
CA THR A 627 4.78 7.62 5.06
C THR A 627 6.28 7.75 5.44
N LEU A 628 7.18 7.61 4.46
CA LEU A 628 8.62 7.83 4.67
C LEU A 628 8.96 9.31 4.85
N ASN A 629 8.43 10.18 3.98
CA ASN A 629 8.59 11.63 4.08
C ASN A 629 8.02 12.16 5.42
N ASP A 630 6.85 11.68 5.81
CA ASP A 630 6.16 12.05 7.05
C ASP A 630 6.96 11.78 8.32
N ALA A 631 7.63 10.63 8.38
CA ALA A 631 8.37 10.22 9.58
C ALA A 631 9.41 11.27 10.00
N PHE A 632 10.05 11.93 9.02
CA PHE A 632 11.04 12.98 9.26
C PHE A 632 10.40 14.37 9.45
N ARG A 633 9.38 14.70 8.65
CA ARG A 633 8.63 15.97 8.78
C ARG A 633 7.93 16.13 10.12
N LEU A 634 7.52 15.01 10.76
CA LEU A 634 6.92 15.04 12.09
C LEU A 634 7.82 15.76 13.11
N GLN A 635 9.15 15.57 13.02
CA GLN A 635 10.18 16.23 13.83
C GLN A 635 10.80 17.49 13.18
N GLY A 636 10.18 18.05 12.15
CA GLY A 636 10.67 19.25 11.45
C GLY A 636 11.95 19.02 10.64
N LEU A 637 12.24 17.78 10.25
CA LEU A 637 13.43 17.40 9.48
C LEU A 637 13.12 17.37 7.97
N ASP A 638 12.54 18.45 7.45
CA ASP A 638 11.89 18.50 6.12
C ASP A 638 12.83 18.14 4.95
N ALA A 639 14.07 18.66 4.95
CA ALA A 639 15.04 18.35 3.89
C ALA A 639 15.40 16.85 3.82
N TRP A 640 15.33 16.14 4.94
CA TRP A 640 15.57 14.70 4.99
C TRP A 640 14.35 13.92 4.50
N GLY A 641 13.14 14.37 4.83
CA GLY A 641 11.90 13.84 4.24
C GLY A 641 11.86 14.02 2.71
N GLN A 642 12.24 15.20 2.22
CA GLN A 642 12.36 15.49 0.78
C GLN A 642 13.31 14.54 0.05
N TYR A 643 14.45 14.22 0.68
CA TYR A 643 15.41 13.27 0.13
C TYR A 643 14.77 11.90 -0.17
N TYR A 644 13.97 11.37 0.76
CA TYR A 644 13.28 10.10 0.54
C TYR A 644 12.17 10.21 -0.50
N GLY A 645 11.36 11.28 -0.48
CA GLY A 645 10.34 11.52 -1.50
C GLY A 645 10.91 11.56 -2.92
N ASP A 646 12.05 12.25 -3.10
CA ASP A 646 12.73 12.32 -4.40
C ASP A 646 13.39 10.99 -4.80
N ALA A 647 13.90 10.22 -3.83
CA ALA A 647 14.56 8.93 -4.11
C ALA A 647 13.56 7.85 -4.55
N VAL A 648 12.33 7.88 -4.02
CA VAL A 648 11.27 6.90 -4.30
C VAL A 648 10.29 7.38 -5.38
N PHE A 649 10.56 8.51 -6.03
CA PHE A 649 9.67 9.10 -7.02
C PHE A 649 9.42 8.14 -8.20
N ASP A 650 8.16 7.75 -8.39
CA ASP A 650 7.63 7.01 -9.53
C ASP A 650 6.43 7.78 -10.14
N PRO A 651 6.49 8.19 -11.42
CA PRO A 651 5.41 8.90 -12.09
C PRO A 651 4.11 8.08 -12.25
N PHE A 652 4.12 6.78 -11.96
CA PHE A 652 2.92 5.93 -11.93
C PHE A 652 2.33 5.77 -10.53
N THR A 653 2.82 6.52 -9.54
CA THR A 653 2.30 6.52 -8.17
C THR A 653 1.80 7.90 -7.78
N GLY A 654 0.67 7.95 -7.08
CA GLY A 654 0.07 9.20 -6.66
C GLY A 654 0.87 9.91 -5.56
N ALA A 655 1.40 9.14 -4.61
CA ALA A 655 2.19 9.66 -3.49
C ALA A 655 3.43 10.46 -3.94
N SER A 656 4.09 10.05 -5.02
CA SER A 656 5.26 10.75 -5.59
C SER A 656 4.93 12.18 -6.02
N TYR A 657 3.74 12.37 -6.59
CA TYR A 657 3.25 13.70 -6.96
C TYR A 657 2.82 14.54 -5.74
N VAL A 658 2.34 13.90 -4.67
CA VAL A 658 2.06 14.60 -3.41
C VAL A 658 3.36 15.04 -2.74
N ASP A 659 4.37 14.18 -2.67
CA ASP A 659 5.69 14.56 -2.15
C ASP A 659 6.28 15.74 -2.94
N GLN A 660 6.14 15.72 -4.28
CA GLN A 660 6.51 16.84 -5.14
C GLN A 660 5.67 18.10 -4.88
N ALA A 661 4.38 17.97 -4.58
CA ALA A 661 3.49 19.09 -4.27
C ALA A 661 3.84 19.73 -2.92
N VAL A 662 3.96 18.91 -1.87
CA VAL A 662 4.24 19.33 -0.49
C VAL A 662 5.66 19.88 -0.36
N ARG A 663 6.62 19.41 -1.18
CA ARG A 663 7.97 19.96 -1.23
C ARG A 663 7.98 21.45 -1.55
N GLY A 664 7.17 21.90 -2.51
CA GLY A 664 7.16 23.29 -2.97
C GLY A 664 8.50 23.81 -3.50
N SER A 665 8.66 25.13 -3.56
CA SER A 665 9.95 25.76 -3.85
C SER A 665 10.15 27.04 -3.06
N VAL A 666 11.39 27.54 -2.98
CA VAL A 666 11.72 28.76 -2.23
C VAL A 666 11.28 29.98 -3.03
N ASN A 667 10.58 30.92 -2.38
CA ASN A 667 10.52 32.31 -2.84
C ASN A 667 11.69 33.07 -2.22
N PRO A 668 12.72 33.47 -2.99
CA PRO A 668 13.91 34.12 -2.45
C PRO A 668 13.66 35.59 -2.07
N PHE A 669 12.54 36.18 -2.49
CA PHE A 669 12.19 37.57 -2.20
C PHE A 669 11.48 37.69 -0.84
N PHE A 670 11.81 38.75 -0.11
CA PHE A 670 11.10 39.16 1.11
C PHE A 670 10.28 40.42 0.82
N ASN A 671 9.19 40.24 0.07
CA ASN A 671 8.43 41.33 -0.55
C ASN A 671 6.91 41.28 -0.25
N ALA A 672 6.52 40.65 0.85
CA ALA A 672 5.14 40.60 1.33
C ALA A 672 5.10 40.86 2.85
N TYR A 673 4.08 41.56 3.32
CA TYR A 673 3.80 41.72 4.74
C TYR A 673 2.99 40.49 5.22
N ASP A 674 3.69 39.39 5.46
CA ASP A 674 3.14 38.13 5.93
C ASP A 674 4.01 37.61 7.07
N PHE A 675 3.43 37.51 8.28
CA PHE A 675 4.14 37.11 9.48
C PHE A 675 4.65 35.66 9.46
N ALA A 676 4.19 34.83 8.50
CA ALA A 676 4.68 33.48 8.28
C ALA A 676 5.73 33.39 7.15
N ALA A 677 6.07 34.49 6.48
CA ALA A 677 6.99 34.48 5.33
C ALA A 677 8.44 34.16 5.74
N ASN A 678 9.10 33.31 4.95
CA ASN A 678 10.48 32.91 5.20
C ASN A 678 11.23 32.58 3.89
N ALA A 679 12.40 33.20 3.70
CA ALA A 679 13.22 33.14 2.48
C ALA A 679 14.10 31.88 2.33
N VAL A 680 14.08 30.96 3.30
CA VAL A 680 14.81 29.68 3.25
C VAL A 680 13.92 28.45 3.24
N THR A 681 12.69 28.55 3.76
CA THR A 681 11.73 27.44 3.75
C THR A 681 11.03 27.33 2.40
N ASN A 682 10.82 26.11 1.92
CA ASN A 682 10.01 25.91 0.73
C ASN A 682 8.52 26.15 1.04
N THR A 683 7.80 26.75 0.10
CA THR A 683 6.35 26.96 0.20
C THR A 683 5.62 26.34 -0.98
N VAL A 684 4.39 25.87 -0.74
CA VAL A 684 3.49 25.34 -1.77
C VAL A 684 3.15 26.45 -2.75
N ASN A 685 3.20 26.16 -4.05
CA ASN A 685 2.94 27.15 -5.10
C ASN A 685 2.03 26.61 -6.22
N THR A 686 1.84 27.38 -7.29
CA THR A 686 0.99 26.98 -8.43
C THR A 686 1.46 25.72 -9.15
N THR A 687 2.77 25.42 -9.12
CA THR A 687 3.32 24.17 -9.66
C THR A 687 3.03 22.99 -8.73
N SER A 688 3.05 23.19 -7.40
CA SER A 688 2.61 22.19 -6.41
C SER A 688 1.17 21.75 -6.65
N PHE A 689 0.27 22.71 -6.91
CA PHE A 689 -1.12 22.41 -7.24
C PHE A 689 -1.25 21.52 -8.48
N SER A 690 -0.45 21.78 -9.51
CA SER A 690 -0.44 20.98 -10.75
C SER A 690 0.09 19.56 -10.53
N ALA A 691 1.09 19.39 -9.66
CA ALA A 691 1.58 18.06 -9.27
C ALA A 691 0.48 17.27 -8.53
N LEU A 692 -0.22 17.90 -7.57
CA LEU A 692 -1.34 17.27 -6.86
C LEU A 692 -2.42 16.75 -7.83
N ILE A 693 -2.84 17.56 -8.81
CA ILE A 693 -3.84 17.13 -9.80
C ILE A 693 -3.35 15.90 -10.61
N GLN A 694 -2.08 15.87 -10.99
CA GLN A 694 -1.50 14.69 -11.67
C GLN A 694 -1.52 13.47 -10.76
N GLY A 695 -1.16 13.61 -9.48
CA GLY A 695 -1.26 12.53 -8.49
C GLY A 695 -2.68 11.99 -8.33
N LEU A 696 -3.69 12.87 -8.30
CA LEU A 696 -5.10 12.48 -8.21
C LEU A 696 -5.63 11.78 -9.46
N LEU A 697 -5.03 11.99 -10.61
CA LEU A 697 -5.40 11.27 -11.82
C LEU A 697 -4.90 9.83 -11.82
N ILE A 698 -3.88 9.53 -11.04
CA ILE A 698 -3.37 8.18 -10.82
C ILE A 698 -4.10 7.50 -9.65
N GLU A 699 -4.15 8.18 -8.50
CA GLU A 699 -4.73 7.67 -7.25
C GLU A 699 -5.74 8.69 -6.65
N PRO A 700 -6.95 8.81 -7.22
CA PRO A 700 -7.90 9.87 -6.85
C PRO A 700 -8.34 9.88 -5.39
N HIS A 701 -8.24 8.75 -4.72
CA HIS A 701 -8.81 8.59 -3.39
C HIS A 701 -7.84 8.96 -2.26
N MET A 702 -6.58 9.30 -2.56
CA MET A 702 -5.60 9.72 -1.54
C MET A 702 -6.06 10.91 -0.67
N LEU A 703 -6.93 11.79 -1.18
CA LEU A 703 -7.45 12.96 -0.44
C LEU A 703 -8.31 12.58 0.78
N ALA A 704 -8.93 11.41 0.75
CA ALA A 704 -9.82 10.97 1.80
C ALA A 704 -9.07 10.03 2.76
N SER A 705 -8.35 10.65 3.70
CA SER A 705 -7.82 10.01 4.89
C SER A 705 -8.62 10.44 6.12
N ARG A 706 -8.74 9.55 7.10
CA ARG A 706 -9.27 9.89 8.43
C ARG A 706 -8.22 10.66 9.20
N GLU A 707 -8.64 11.63 9.99
CA GLU A 707 -7.72 12.35 10.89
C GLU A 707 -7.62 11.70 12.27
N ARG A 708 -8.68 11.03 12.69
CA ARG A 708 -8.76 10.49 14.05
C ARG A 708 -7.93 9.24 14.27
N THR A 709 -7.61 8.53 13.19
CA THR A 709 -6.84 7.29 13.18
C THR A 709 -6.17 7.12 11.84
N VAL A 710 -4.91 6.67 11.83
CA VAL A 710 -4.25 6.27 10.58
C VAL A 710 -5.02 5.15 9.88
N ASN A 711 -5.19 5.30 8.56
CA ASN A 711 -5.98 4.38 7.75
C ASN A 711 -5.05 3.33 7.12
N LEU A 712 -4.79 2.22 7.84
CA LEU A 712 -3.94 1.13 7.34
C LEU A 712 -4.61 0.37 6.18
N LEU A 713 -5.95 0.34 6.17
CA LEU A 713 -6.76 -0.14 5.06
C LEU A 713 -7.89 0.83 4.77
N ARG A 714 -8.02 1.22 3.51
CA ARG A 714 -9.06 2.16 3.07
C ARG A 714 -10.46 1.60 3.34
N SER A 715 -11.17 2.24 4.26
CA SER A 715 -12.56 1.92 4.62
C SER A 715 -13.46 3.16 4.59
N PRO A 716 -14.78 3.02 4.30
CA PRO A 716 -15.70 4.14 4.24
C PRO A 716 -15.72 4.99 5.51
N PHE A 717 -15.83 6.29 5.35
CA PHE A 717 -15.99 7.25 6.45
C PHE A 717 -16.55 8.56 5.95
N PHE A 718 -17.03 9.38 6.88
CA PHE A 718 -17.38 10.77 6.64
C PHE A 718 -17.06 11.53 7.92
N GLU A 719 -16.17 12.50 7.80
CA GLU A 719 -15.69 13.34 8.90
C GLU A 719 -15.89 14.80 8.52
N THR A 720 -16.28 15.61 9.51
CA THR A 720 -16.35 17.06 9.35
C THR A 720 -15.59 17.73 10.47
N GLU A 721 -14.95 18.83 10.15
CA GLU A 721 -14.15 19.61 11.08
C GLU A 721 -14.67 21.03 11.09
N LEU A 722 -14.77 21.62 12.28
CA LEU A 722 -15.13 23.02 12.46
C LEU A 722 -14.16 23.60 13.48
N GLY A 723 -13.45 24.65 13.08
CA GLY A 723 -12.52 25.37 13.93
C GLY A 723 -12.85 26.85 14.03
N GLY A 724 -12.43 27.43 15.15
CA GLY A 724 -12.55 28.84 15.43
C GLY A 724 -11.38 29.30 16.28
N GLY A 725 -10.95 30.53 16.06
CA GLY A 725 -9.75 31.06 16.68
C GLY A 725 -9.67 32.57 16.63
N PHE A 726 -8.50 33.07 17.00
CA PHE A 726 -8.17 34.48 17.00
C PHE A 726 -6.76 34.69 16.45
N ILE A 727 -6.53 35.88 15.93
CA ILE A 727 -5.20 36.42 15.64
C ILE A 727 -5.12 37.73 16.42
N ALA A 728 -4.13 37.88 17.29
CA ALA A 728 -3.94 39.06 18.11
C ALA A 728 -2.53 39.63 17.93
N ASN A 729 -2.44 40.94 17.77
CA ASN A 729 -1.21 41.72 17.82
C ASN A 729 -1.36 42.81 18.91
N ASP A 730 -0.39 43.71 19.03
CA ASP A 730 -0.36 44.72 20.11
C ASP A 730 -1.60 45.62 20.16
N ASP A 731 -2.20 45.90 19.01
CA ASP A 731 -3.28 46.89 18.89
C ASP A 731 -4.66 46.27 18.63
N HIS A 732 -4.73 45.05 18.10
CA HIS A 732 -5.97 44.47 17.57
C HIS A 732 -6.11 42.97 17.84
N THR A 733 -7.36 42.50 17.77
CA THR A 733 -7.70 41.07 17.78
C THR A 733 -8.70 40.80 16.67
N GLY A 734 -8.29 39.97 15.71
CA GLY A 734 -9.09 39.43 14.62
C GLY A 734 -9.60 38.02 14.89
N TRP A 735 -10.46 37.53 14.01
CA TRP A 735 -11.08 36.20 14.09
C TRP A 735 -10.56 35.28 13.01
N VAL A 736 -10.49 33.99 13.35
CA VAL A 736 -10.21 32.89 12.41
C VAL A 736 -11.36 31.91 12.48
N GLY A 737 -11.85 31.49 11.33
CA GLY A 737 -12.82 30.40 11.18
C GLY A 737 -12.33 29.42 10.14
N GLU A 738 -12.51 28.13 10.42
CA GLU A 738 -12.11 27.06 9.50
C GLU A 738 -13.15 25.95 9.52
N ALA A 739 -13.32 25.29 8.38
CA ALA A 739 -14.17 24.14 8.26
C ALA A 739 -13.59 23.17 7.24
N ALA A 740 -13.69 21.87 7.50
CA ALA A 740 -13.33 20.84 6.54
C ALA A 740 -14.40 19.74 6.46
N VAL A 741 -14.50 19.12 5.30
CA VAL A 741 -15.31 17.92 5.06
C VAL A 741 -14.46 16.90 4.32
N ARG A 742 -14.43 15.68 4.84
CA ARG A 742 -13.67 14.57 4.25
C ARG A 742 -14.58 13.35 4.21
N GLY A 743 -14.55 12.59 3.13
CA GLY A 743 -15.35 11.38 3.06
C GLY A 743 -14.92 10.43 1.97
N PHE A 744 -15.15 9.16 2.22
CA PHE A 744 -14.88 8.07 1.28
C PHE A 744 -16.01 7.04 1.35
N THR A 745 -16.43 6.54 0.20
CA THR A 745 -17.34 5.41 0.06
C THR A 745 -16.91 4.50 -1.07
N VAL A 746 -17.24 3.22 -0.98
CA VAL A 746 -16.96 2.19 -1.99
C VAL A 746 -18.18 1.83 -2.84
N SER A 747 -19.35 2.42 -2.55
CA SER A 747 -20.62 2.10 -3.22
C SER A 747 -21.27 3.35 -3.82
N PRO A 748 -21.77 3.30 -5.08
CA PRO A 748 -21.82 2.14 -6.00
C PRO A 748 -20.46 1.76 -6.61
N PHE A 749 -19.48 2.65 -6.51
CA PHE A 749 -18.07 2.50 -6.83
C PHE A 749 -17.30 3.48 -5.93
N PRO A 750 -15.95 3.44 -5.88
CA PRO A 750 -15.15 4.33 -5.06
C PRO A 750 -15.38 5.81 -5.38
N ILE A 751 -15.77 6.59 -4.37
CA ILE A 751 -15.96 8.04 -4.43
C ILE A 751 -15.34 8.66 -3.18
N SER A 752 -14.58 9.74 -3.35
CA SER A 752 -14.12 10.58 -2.23
C SER A 752 -14.49 12.04 -2.42
N VAL A 753 -14.69 12.70 -1.29
CA VAL A 753 -14.91 14.14 -1.19
C VAL A 753 -13.90 14.71 -0.21
N TYR A 754 -13.34 15.84 -0.55
CA TYR A 754 -12.52 16.65 0.33
C TYR A 754 -12.89 18.11 0.12
N GLY A 755 -13.02 18.88 1.18
CA GLY A 755 -13.24 20.31 1.09
C GLY A 755 -12.74 21.01 2.32
N THR A 756 -12.10 22.16 2.14
CA THR A 756 -11.75 23.07 3.22
C THR A 756 -12.30 24.45 2.93
N PHE A 757 -12.53 25.19 3.99
CA PHE A 757 -12.95 26.58 4.00
C PHE A 757 -12.21 27.27 5.14
N GLN A 758 -11.70 28.46 4.87
CA GLN A 758 -10.97 29.28 5.81
C GLN A 758 -11.44 30.72 5.68
N TRP A 759 -11.54 31.39 6.81
CA TRP A 759 -11.93 32.79 6.93
C TRP A 759 -11.05 33.45 7.99
N GLU A 760 -10.36 34.52 7.63
CA GLU A 760 -9.49 35.28 8.54
C GLU A 760 -9.73 36.78 8.38
N GLU A 761 -9.75 37.51 9.50
CA GLU A 761 -9.90 38.97 9.52
C GLU A 761 -8.83 39.64 10.40
N PRO A 762 -7.53 39.56 10.06
CA PRO A 762 -6.50 40.28 10.79
C PRO A 762 -6.62 41.80 10.60
N LYS A 763 -6.25 42.54 11.64
CA LYS A 763 -6.21 44.00 11.65
C LYS A 763 -4.90 44.46 12.25
N ASP A 764 -4.31 45.50 11.71
CA ASP A 764 -3.05 46.05 12.19
C ASP A 764 -2.97 47.57 11.97
N VAL A 765 -2.06 48.20 12.70
CA VAL A 765 -1.79 49.63 12.61
C VAL A 765 -0.32 49.82 12.29
N VAL A 766 -0.06 50.60 11.26
CA VAL A 766 1.28 50.88 10.75
C VAL A 766 1.56 52.37 10.90
N ASP A 767 2.67 52.76 11.54
CA ASP A 767 3.11 54.16 11.58
C ASP A 767 4.13 54.41 10.46
N LEU A 768 3.74 55.18 9.46
CA LEU A 768 4.57 55.56 8.31
C LEU A 768 5.24 56.92 8.55
N GLY A 769 6.02 57.06 9.62
CA GLY A 769 6.84 58.24 9.87
C GLY A 769 6.04 59.55 10.00
N GLY A 770 4.88 59.52 10.67
CA GLY A 770 4.03 60.69 10.93
C GLY A 770 2.59 60.61 10.40
N ALA A 771 2.22 59.51 9.75
CA ALA A 771 0.85 59.16 9.39
C ALA A 771 0.55 57.73 9.90
N ARG A 772 -0.57 57.58 10.62
CA ARG A 772 -1.06 56.30 11.12
C ARG A 772 -1.93 55.65 10.05
N VAL A 773 -1.61 54.43 9.65
CA VAL A 773 -2.40 53.64 8.70
C VAL A 773 -3.08 52.51 9.45
N GLU A 774 -4.40 52.51 9.48
CA GLU A 774 -5.19 51.39 9.98
C GLU A 774 -5.48 50.45 8.81
N ARG A 775 -5.06 49.20 8.91
CA ARG A 775 -5.19 48.19 7.87
C ARG A 775 -6.13 47.09 8.33
N GLU A 776 -7.12 46.78 7.50
CA GLU A 776 -8.06 45.68 7.70
C GLU A 776 -7.95 44.73 6.52
N LEU A 777 -7.66 43.46 6.78
CA LEU A 777 -7.55 42.42 5.76
C LEU A 777 -8.63 41.37 6.04
N ARG A 778 -9.41 40.99 5.01
CA ARG A 778 -10.37 39.88 5.05
C ARG A 778 -9.98 38.85 4.01
N ILE A 779 -9.66 37.65 4.47
CA ILE A 779 -9.31 36.52 3.63
C ILE A 779 -10.42 35.48 3.73
N ILE A 780 -11.00 35.09 2.60
CA ILE A 780 -11.92 33.96 2.50
C ILE A 780 -11.37 33.01 1.44
N GLY A 781 -11.06 31.79 1.84
CA GLY A 781 -10.47 30.79 0.96
C GLY A 781 -11.13 29.43 1.12
N GLY A 782 -11.01 28.60 0.09
CA GLY A 782 -11.39 27.20 0.19
C GLY A 782 -10.99 26.39 -1.03
N ASN A 783 -10.70 25.12 -0.83
CA ASN A 783 -10.47 24.16 -1.90
C ASN A 783 -11.36 22.94 -1.70
N GLY A 784 -11.92 22.44 -2.80
CA GLY A 784 -12.80 21.29 -2.81
C GLY A 784 -12.46 20.35 -3.95
N TYR A 785 -12.53 19.05 -3.68
CA TYR A 785 -12.33 17.97 -4.64
C TYR A 785 -13.43 16.94 -4.50
N VAL A 786 -13.91 16.44 -5.63
CA VAL A 786 -14.72 15.24 -5.73
C VAL A 786 -14.03 14.32 -6.71
N THR A 787 -13.73 13.10 -6.26
CA THR A 787 -13.02 12.13 -7.08
C THR A 787 -13.76 10.80 -7.11
N ALA A 788 -13.67 10.10 -8.24
CA ALA A 788 -14.42 8.87 -8.49
C ALA A 788 -13.61 7.88 -9.33
N SER A 789 -13.84 6.58 -9.08
CA SER A 789 -13.31 5.49 -9.91
C SER A 789 -14.46 4.60 -10.41
N PRO A 790 -15.19 4.98 -11.48
CA PRO A 790 -16.37 4.25 -11.94
C PRO A 790 -16.06 2.83 -12.43
N THR A 791 -14.84 2.62 -12.95
CA THR A 791 -14.31 1.31 -13.35
C THR A 791 -12.91 1.16 -12.75
N PRO A 792 -12.31 -0.04 -12.79
CA PRO A 792 -10.94 -0.25 -12.32
C PRO A 792 -9.89 0.53 -13.11
N ASP A 793 -10.21 0.93 -14.34
CA ASP A 793 -9.28 1.61 -15.25
C ASP A 793 -9.54 3.13 -15.37
N ASP A 794 -10.75 3.59 -15.00
CA ASP A 794 -11.17 5.00 -15.14
C ASP A 794 -11.10 5.76 -13.81
N ARG A 795 -10.54 6.98 -13.85
CA ARG A 795 -10.50 7.93 -12.73
C ARG A 795 -11.07 9.27 -13.16
N ILE A 796 -11.86 9.92 -12.30
CA ILE A 796 -12.42 11.25 -12.54
C ILE A 796 -12.08 12.14 -11.36
N VAL A 797 -11.59 13.34 -11.64
CA VAL A 797 -11.26 14.37 -10.64
C VAL A 797 -11.98 15.66 -11.00
N VAL A 798 -12.79 16.16 -10.07
CA VAL A 798 -13.40 17.49 -10.15
C VAL A 798 -12.84 18.31 -9.01
N PHE A 799 -12.42 19.54 -9.28
CA PHE A 799 -11.89 20.41 -8.24
C PHE A 799 -12.27 21.87 -8.44
N ALA A 800 -12.27 22.60 -7.33
CA ALA A 800 -12.37 24.05 -7.29
C ALA A 800 -11.53 24.60 -6.13
N ASN A 801 -10.76 25.64 -6.39
CA ASN A 801 -10.02 26.41 -5.42
C ASN A 801 -10.45 27.86 -5.58
N TYR A 802 -10.91 28.47 -4.49
CA TYR A 802 -11.41 29.83 -4.41
C TYR A 802 -10.60 30.59 -3.38
N SER A 803 -10.23 31.82 -3.68
CA SER A 803 -9.65 32.77 -2.75
C SER A 803 -10.25 34.14 -3.00
N ASP A 804 -10.50 34.88 -1.93
CA ASP A 804 -11.03 36.23 -1.92
C ASP A 804 -10.27 36.98 -0.83
N ILE A 805 -9.57 38.04 -1.22
CA ILE A 805 -8.75 38.85 -0.35
C ILE A 805 -9.22 40.28 -0.53
N GLU A 806 -9.76 40.86 0.52
CA GLU A 806 -10.10 42.28 0.60
C GLU A 806 -9.16 42.96 1.59
N GLU A 807 -8.46 44.00 1.16
CA GLU A 807 -7.61 44.83 2.00
C GLU A 807 -8.11 46.27 1.99
N THR A 808 -8.28 46.87 3.16
CA THR A 808 -8.63 48.29 3.30
C THR A 808 -7.58 48.98 4.16
N GLN A 809 -7.08 50.13 3.69
CA GLN A 809 -6.07 50.94 4.38
C GLN A 809 -6.60 52.36 4.58
N GLN A 810 -6.67 52.79 5.84
CA GLN A 810 -7.16 54.12 6.22
C GLN A 810 -6.02 54.97 6.81
N PHE A 811 -5.76 56.14 6.22
CA PHE A 811 -4.68 57.05 6.65
C PHE A 811 -5.18 58.15 7.59
N LEU A 812 -4.66 58.23 8.82
CA LEU A 812 -5.06 59.16 9.89
C LEU A 812 -3.84 59.89 10.51
N PRO A 813 -3.94 61.18 10.93
CA PRO A 813 -4.89 62.20 10.56
C PRO A 813 -4.27 63.07 9.45
N VAL A 814 -4.38 62.66 8.19
CA VAL A 814 -3.93 63.48 7.06
C VAL A 814 -5.17 64.02 6.37
N PRO A 815 -5.59 65.29 6.55
CA PRO A 815 -6.63 65.87 5.71
C PRO A 815 -6.08 66.09 4.28
N PRO A 816 -6.75 65.63 3.21
CA PRO A 816 -8.02 64.89 3.17
C PRO A 816 -7.89 63.42 3.62
N ASP A 817 -8.88 62.91 4.37
CA ASP A 817 -8.95 61.51 4.79
C ASP A 817 -8.88 60.61 3.55
N LEU A 818 -7.93 59.69 3.55
CA LEU A 818 -7.58 58.84 2.41
C LEU A 818 -7.83 57.38 2.78
N GLU A 819 -8.63 56.70 1.95
CA GLU A 819 -8.91 55.27 2.06
C GLU A 819 -8.56 54.58 0.75
N ILE A 820 -7.80 53.50 0.84
CA ILE A 820 -7.41 52.65 -0.28
C ILE A 820 -8.03 51.27 -0.02
N GLY A 821 -8.77 50.75 -0.99
CA GLY A 821 -9.28 49.39 -0.96
C GLY A 821 -8.72 48.58 -2.12
N ASP A 822 -8.19 47.39 -1.84
CA ASP A 822 -7.78 46.39 -2.84
C ASP A 822 -8.63 45.14 -2.64
N GLU A 823 -9.25 44.63 -3.71
CA GLU A 823 -10.03 43.41 -3.74
C GLU A 823 -9.45 42.47 -4.80
N SER A 824 -9.02 41.28 -4.39
CA SER A 824 -8.59 40.21 -5.30
C SER A 824 -9.39 38.95 -5.07
N SER A 825 -10.10 38.49 -6.10
CA SER A 825 -10.78 37.18 -6.09
C SER A 825 -10.26 36.26 -7.19
N GLY A 826 -9.92 35.04 -6.81
CA GLY A 826 -9.40 33.99 -7.67
C GLY A 826 -10.28 32.75 -7.60
N LEU A 827 -10.60 32.17 -8.75
CA LEU A 827 -11.21 30.86 -8.86
C LEU A 827 -10.41 30.02 -9.85
N ILE A 828 -9.85 28.90 -9.41
CA ILE A 828 -9.25 27.87 -10.25
C ILE A 828 -10.10 26.62 -10.13
N SER A 829 -10.60 26.08 -11.24
CA SER A 829 -11.42 24.87 -11.23
C SER A 829 -11.14 24.00 -12.44
N GLY A 830 -11.53 22.73 -12.35
CA GLY A 830 -11.34 21.82 -13.47
C GLY A 830 -12.08 20.50 -13.34
N LEU A 831 -12.16 19.84 -14.49
CA LEU A 831 -12.61 18.46 -14.64
C LEU A 831 -11.51 17.71 -15.37
N ALA A 832 -11.04 16.61 -14.78
CA ALA A 832 -10.03 15.75 -15.36
C ALA A 832 -10.46 14.29 -15.33
N TRP A 833 -10.01 13.53 -16.32
CA TRP A 833 -10.26 12.11 -16.51
C TRP A 833 -8.95 11.40 -16.83
N SER A 834 -8.76 10.23 -16.23
CA SER A 834 -7.65 9.33 -16.52
C SER A 834 -8.17 7.95 -16.90
N HIS A 835 -7.47 7.29 -17.82
CA HIS A 835 -7.73 5.92 -18.21
C HIS A 835 -6.44 5.11 -18.28
N THR A 836 -6.44 3.95 -17.63
CA THR A 836 -5.33 2.98 -17.68
C THR A 836 -5.58 1.99 -18.82
N PHE A 837 -4.72 1.99 -19.84
CA PHE A 837 -4.81 1.06 -20.97
C PHE A 837 -4.11 -0.28 -20.70
N GLY A 838 -3.22 -0.32 -19.71
CA GLY A 838 -2.45 -1.51 -19.29
C GLY A 838 -1.33 -1.12 -18.32
N TYR A 839 -0.43 -2.07 -18.05
CA TYR A 839 0.74 -1.81 -17.21
C TYR A 839 1.52 -0.57 -17.67
N ARG A 840 1.70 0.38 -16.75
CA ARG A 840 2.42 1.64 -16.98
C ARG A 840 2.01 2.35 -18.28
N ASN A 841 0.72 2.36 -18.58
CA ASN A 841 0.16 3.00 -19.79
C ASN A 841 -1.13 3.74 -19.42
N VAL A 842 -1.02 5.06 -19.22
CA VAL A 842 -2.09 5.90 -18.65
C VAL A 842 -2.29 7.15 -19.50
N GLY A 843 -3.49 7.32 -20.06
CA GLY A 843 -3.88 8.54 -20.76
C GLY A 843 -4.69 9.46 -19.87
N ASN A 844 -4.39 10.76 -19.87
CA ASN A 844 -5.15 11.75 -19.11
C ASN A 844 -5.69 12.85 -20.03
N ALA A 845 -6.86 13.38 -19.67
CA ALA A 845 -7.45 14.56 -20.29
C ALA A 845 -8.02 15.48 -19.22
N ALA A 846 -7.89 16.80 -19.38
CA ALA A 846 -8.41 17.78 -18.44
C ALA A 846 -8.93 19.04 -19.13
N LEU A 847 -9.92 19.66 -18.49
CA LEU A 847 -10.41 20.99 -18.79
C LEU A 847 -10.20 21.86 -17.56
N PHE A 848 -9.40 22.92 -17.71
CA PHE A 848 -9.09 23.87 -16.65
C PHE A 848 -9.74 25.22 -16.94
N PHE A 849 -10.27 25.83 -15.88
CA PHE A 849 -10.83 27.16 -15.89
C PHE A 849 -10.20 27.98 -14.76
N ARG A 850 -9.77 29.19 -15.08
CA ARG A 850 -9.38 30.19 -14.09
C ARG A 850 -10.12 31.50 -14.33
N GLU A 851 -10.55 32.13 -13.26
CA GLU A 851 -10.95 33.53 -13.23
C GLU A 851 -10.13 34.24 -12.15
N LEU A 852 -9.46 35.34 -12.50
CA LEU A 852 -8.84 36.26 -11.56
C LEU A 852 -9.54 37.61 -11.74
N ARG A 853 -9.95 38.21 -10.63
CA ARG A 853 -10.42 39.60 -10.57
C ARG A 853 -9.53 40.35 -9.60
N THR A 854 -9.14 41.55 -9.99
CA THR A 854 -8.49 42.52 -9.10
C THR A 854 -9.24 43.84 -9.21
N GLY A 855 -9.42 44.51 -8.08
CA GLY A 855 -10.18 45.73 -7.96
C GLY A 855 -9.44 46.69 -7.04
N ASP A 856 -8.97 47.80 -7.59
CA ASP A 856 -8.35 48.87 -6.82
C ASP A 856 -9.35 50.02 -6.67
N SER A 857 -9.52 50.51 -5.45
CA SER A 857 -10.37 51.66 -5.13
C SER A 857 -9.58 52.71 -4.34
N LEU A 858 -9.75 53.98 -4.73
CA LEU A 858 -9.15 55.12 -4.04
C LEU A 858 -10.25 56.12 -3.68
N SER A 859 -10.49 56.30 -2.38
CA SER A 859 -11.46 57.26 -1.86
C SER A 859 -10.75 58.43 -1.17
N ILE A 860 -11.06 59.66 -1.60
CA ILE A 860 -10.50 60.90 -1.04
C ILE A 860 -11.65 61.74 -0.47
N LEU A 861 -11.62 62.03 0.84
CA LEU A 861 -12.64 62.83 1.54
C LEU A 861 -12.01 64.10 2.13
N ASP A 862 -12.49 65.28 1.73
CA ASP A 862 -12.03 66.53 2.33
C ASP A 862 -12.61 66.76 3.75
N ALA A 863 -12.08 67.78 4.45
CA ALA A 863 -12.52 68.12 5.81
C ALA A 863 -14.00 68.57 5.92
N SER A 864 -14.71 68.73 4.80
CA SER A 864 -16.15 69.03 4.73
C SER A 864 -17.01 67.81 4.41
N GLY A 865 -16.39 66.64 4.22
CA GLY A 865 -17.04 65.39 3.80
C GLY A 865 -17.36 65.35 2.30
N ALA A 866 -16.79 66.26 1.49
CA ALA A 866 -16.92 66.23 0.04
C ALA A 866 -15.73 65.48 -0.56
N GLY A 867 -16.01 64.50 -1.42
CA GLY A 867 -15.01 63.57 -1.94
C GLY A 867 -15.47 62.77 -3.15
N GLY A 868 -14.58 61.96 -3.70
CA GLY A 868 -14.87 61.06 -4.82
C GLY A 868 -14.05 59.77 -4.74
N THR A 869 -14.59 58.70 -5.32
CA THR A 869 -13.97 57.37 -5.38
C THR A 869 -13.58 57.06 -6.83
N ILE A 870 -12.39 56.53 -7.03
CA ILE A 870 -11.92 56.01 -8.32
C ILE A 870 -11.80 54.50 -8.17
N ASP A 871 -12.53 53.74 -9.00
CA ASP A 871 -12.48 52.28 -9.03
C ASP A 871 -11.85 51.80 -10.35
N LEU A 872 -10.91 50.87 -10.26
CA LEU A 872 -10.30 50.15 -11.38
C LEU A 872 -10.47 48.65 -11.15
N GLU A 873 -11.22 47.97 -12.01
CA GLU A 873 -11.40 46.52 -11.97
C GLU A 873 -10.71 45.89 -13.19
N THR A 874 -9.89 44.86 -12.98
CA THR A 874 -9.40 43.99 -14.04
C THR A 874 -9.89 42.57 -13.85
N LYS A 875 -10.18 41.90 -14.96
CA LYS A 875 -10.74 40.56 -14.97
C LYS A 875 -10.07 39.70 -16.03
N GLU A 876 -9.36 38.68 -15.59
CA GLU A 876 -8.71 37.69 -16.45
C GLU A 876 -9.43 36.35 -16.38
N ARG A 877 -9.72 35.75 -17.54
CA ARG A 877 -10.34 34.43 -17.67
C ARG A 877 -9.51 33.54 -18.58
N THR A 878 -9.12 32.38 -18.05
CA THR A 878 -8.34 31.38 -18.77
C THR A 878 -9.13 30.09 -18.93
N TYR A 879 -9.16 29.54 -20.14
CA TYR A 879 -9.75 28.24 -20.46
C TYR A 879 -8.70 27.38 -21.16
N ILE A 880 -8.28 26.27 -20.55
CA ILE A 880 -7.29 25.34 -21.13
C ILE A 880 -7.90 23.94 -21.25
N ALA A 881 -7.72 23.31 -22.41
CA ALA A 881 -7.90 21.88 -22.58
C ALA A 881 -6.53 21.22 -22.67
N ALA A 882 -6.34 20.12 -21.95
CA ALA A 882 -5.07 19.39 -21.85
C ALA A 882 -5.29 17.90 -22.11
N VAL A 883 -4.36 17.28 -22.83
CA VAL A 883 -4.29 15.82 -22.99
C VAL A 883 -2.84 15.40 -22.86
N ASN A 884 -2.56 14.37 -22.07
CA ASN A 884 -1.25 13.77 -21.98
C ASN A 884 -1.32 12.24 -21.96
N HIS A 885 -0.18 11.60 -22.17
CA HIS A 885 -0.02 10.16 -22.08
C HIS A 885 1.30 9.85 -21.37
N LEU A 886 1.20 8.98 -20.38
CA LEU A 886 2.30 8.44 -19.60
C LEU A 886 2.47 6.97 -19.99
N TYR A 887 3.64 6.63 -20.53
CA TYR A 887 3.94 5.29 -21.04
C TYR A 887 5.32 4.81 -20.55
N GLY A 888 5.36 3.69 -19.85
CA GLY A 888 6.58 3.05 -19.35
C GLY A 888 6.89 1.76 -20.10
N ASP A 889 8.17 1.55 -20.41
CA ASP A 889 8.69 0.31 -21.00
C ASP A 889 10.07 0.00 -20.40
N GLY A 890 10.09 -0.94 -19.45
CA GLY A 890 11.27 -1.21 -18.62
C GLY A 890 11.73 0.05 -17.90
N ASP A 891 13.00 0.39 -18.09
CA ASP A 891 13.68 1.51 -17.43
C ASP A 891 13.36 2.89 -18.06
N LEU A 892 12.55 2.93 -19.12
CA LEU A 892 12.19 4.15 -19.84
C LEU A 892 10.75 4.56 -19.54
N THR A 893 10.56 5.81 -19.14
CA THR A 893 9.25 6.42 -18.99
C THR A 893 9.11 7.63 -19.92
N TRP A 894 8.04 7.63 -20.72
CA TRP A 894 7.67 8.70 -21.64
C TRP A 894 6.48 9.46 -21.09
N ARG A 895 6.59 10.79 -21.04
CA ARG A 895 5.51 11.73 -20.73
C ARG A 895 5.39 12.73 -21.86
N TYR A 896 4.26 12.76 -22.54
CA TYR A 896 4.04 13.73 -23.60
C TYR A 896 2.61 14.20 -23.64
N GLY A 897 2.41 15.44 -24.07
CA GLY A 897 1.09 16.03 -24.06
C GLY A 897 0.99 17.34 -24.82
N VAL A 898 -0.24 17.78 -24.99
CA VAL A 898 -0.61 19.05 -25.61
C VAL A 898 -1.67 19.72 -24.76
N GLU A 899 -1.48 21.02 -24.53
CA GLU A 899 -2.40 21.90 -23.84
C GLU A 899 -2.69 23.10 -24.73
N GLY A 900 -3.94 23.54 -24.80
CA GLY A 900 -4.33 24.66 -25.65
C GLY A 900 -5.61 25.32 -25.19
N GLY A 901 -5.72 26.62 -25.44
CA GLY A 901 -6.82 27.39 -24.88
C GLY A 901 -6.79 28.88 -25.19
N LYS A 902 -7.50 29.65 -24.38
CA LYS A 902 -7.63 31.11 -24.53
C LYS A 902 -7.56 31.82 -23.19
N VAL A 903 -6.89 32.96 -23.18
CA VAL A 903 -6.85 33.93 -22.08
C VAL A 903 -7.59 35.18 -22.54
N ARG A 904 -8.54 35.66 -21.75
CA ARG A 904 -9.30 36.89 -22.00
C ARG A 904 -9.09 37.85 -20.84
N SER A 905 -8.71 39.09 -21.13
CA SER A 905 -8.56 40.15 -20.14
C SER A 905 -9.51 41.30 -20.46
N ASP A 906 -10.30 41.70 -19.47
CA ASP A 906 -11.24 42.82 -19.51
C ASP A 906 -10.88 43.82 -18.39
N SER A 907 -11.04 45.12 -18.61
CA SER A 907 -10.83 46.16 -17.58
C SER A 907 -11.99 47.16 -17.53
N SER A 908 -12.26 47.71 -16.34
CA SER A 908 -13.30 48.71 -16.08
C SER A 908 -12.76 49.82 -15.17
N PRO A 909 -12.99 51.12 -15.47
CA PRO A 909 -13.59 51.66 -16.69
C PRO A 909 -12.79 51.23 -17.93
N ALA A 910 -13.43 51.18 -19.11
CA ALA A 910 -12.85 50.66 -20.37
C ALA A 910 -11.74 51.58 -20.95
N VAL A 911 -10.70 51.83 -20.16
CA VAL A 911 -9.53 52.64 -20.49
C VAL A 911 -8.53 51.81 -21.29
N PHE A 912 -8.55 50.47 -21.14
CA PHE A 912 -7.80 49.52 -21.95
C PHE A 912 -8.74 48.64 -22.79
N ASP A 913 -8.30 48.26 -24.01
CA ASP A 913 -9.06 47.36 -24.87
C ASP A 913 -9.13 45.95 -24.26
N SER A 914 -10.31 45.32 -24.31
CA SER A 914 -10.46 43.91 -23.96
C SER A 914 -9.61 43.07 -24.91
N SER A 915 -8.72 42.23 -24.39
CA SER A 915 -7.85 41.37 -25.18
C SER A 915 -8.27 39.91 -25.09
N THR A 916 -8.05 39.14 -26.15
CA THR A 916 -8.21 37.69 -26.13
C THR A 916 -7.05 37.08 -26.89
N GLN A 917 -6.27 36.24 -26.22
CA GLN A 917 -5.09 35.59 -26.75
C GLN A 917 -5.27 34.07 -26.76
N ALA A 918 -4.96 33.42 -27.86
CA ALA A 918 -4.79 31.98 -27.92
C ALA A 918 -3.45 31.57 -27.28
N VAL A 919 -3.48 30.50 -26.48
CA VAL A 919 -2.28 29.92 -25.86
C VAL A 919 -2.19 28.44 -26.15
N ALA A 920 -0.99 27.92 -26.36
CA ALA A 920 -0.74 26.50 -26.56
C ALA A 920 0.63 26.07 -26.03
N LYS A 921 0.71 24.83 -25.53
CA LYS A 921 1.93 24.19 -25.05
C LYS A 921 1.94 22.73 -25.51
N ALA A 922 3.02 22.28 -26.09
CA ALA A 922 3.27 20.86 -26.36
C ALA A 922 4.57 20.45 -25.69
N TYR A 923 4.66 19.22 -25.20
CA TYR A 923 5.84 18.74 -24.53
C TYR A 923 6.07 17.25 -24.76
N VAL A 924 7.34 16.87 -24.72
CA VAL A 924 7.82 15.50 -24.59
C VAL A 924 8.88 15.48 -23.51
N ASP A 925 8.81 14.49 -22.65
CA ASP A 925 9.67 14.27 -21.52
C ASP A 925 9.97 12.77 -21.41
N VAL A 926 11.24 12.45 -21.17
CA VAL A 926 11.75 11.08 -21.10
C VAL A 926 12.61 10.93 -19.87
N LEU A 927 12.19 10.07 -18.94
CA LEU A 927 12.97 9.63 -17.79
C LEU A 927 13.57 8.26 -18.11
N TYR A 928 14.88 8.11 -17.92
CA TYR A 928 15.61 6.86 -18.10
C TYR A 928 16.35 6.49 -16.80
N GLU A 929 15.93 5.39 -16.20
CA GLU A 929 16.52 4.83 -14.97
C GLU A 929 17.60 3.80 -15.34
N MET A 930 18.79 4.28 -15.72
CA MET A 930 19.89 3.43 -16.20
C MET A 930 20.30 2.34 -15.19
N THR A 931 20.29 2.70 -13.91
CA THR A 931 20.50 1.82 -12.76
C THR A 931 19.69 2.39 -11.58
N PRO A 932 19.48 1.64 -10.48
CA PRO A 932 18.84 2.18 -9.26
C PRO A 932 19.53 3.45 -8.71
N ASP A 933 20.81 3.62 -9.03
CA ASP A 933 21.67 4.71 -8.57
C ASP A 933 21.89 5.81 -9.63
N LEU A 934 21.30 5.71 -10.83
CA LEU A 934 21.53 6.67 -11.92
C LEU A 934 20.27 6.89 -12.76
N LYS A 935 19.73 8.10 -12.69
CA LYS A 935 18.57 8.56 -13.46
C LYS A 935 18.97 9.72 -14.37
N VAL A 936 18.46 9.73 -15.60
CA VAL A 936 18.61 10.83 -16.55
C VAL A 936 17.24 11.21 -17.07
N GLU A 937 16.94 12.49 -17.10
CA GLU A 937 15.66 13.00 -17.60
C GLU A 937 15.91 14.09 -18.64
N GLY A 938 15.14 14.08 -19.73
CA GLY A 938 15.23 15.09 -20.78
C GLY A 938 13.85 15.47 -21.28
N ALA A 939 13.58 16.77 -21.32
CA ALA A 939 12.31 17.31 -21.78
C ALA A 939 12.49 18.42 -22.81
N LEU A 940 11.52 18.56 -23.70
CA LEU A 940 11.41 19.68 -24.61
C LEU A 940 9.98 20.19 -24.62
N PHE A 941 9.82 21.45 -24.23
CA PHE A 941 8.56 22.17 -24.27
C PHE A 941 8.54 23.13 -25.44
N ALA A 942 7.40 23.23 -26.11
CA ALA A 942 7.12 24.14 -27.20
C ALA A 942 5.91 24.99 -26.83
N ARG A 943 6.10 26.29 -26.64
CA ARG A 943 5.06 27.23 -26.19
C ARG A 943 4.71 28.24 -27.28
N TYR A 944 3.41 28.53 -27.40
CA TYR A 944 2.86 29.55 -28.26
C TYR A 944 1.88 30.42 -27.46
N ILE A 945 2.00 31.73 -27.60
CA ILE A 945 1.09 32.73 -27.05
C ILE A 945 0.84 33.74 -28.18
N GLU A 946 -0.42 33.98 -28.50
CA GLU A 946 -0.84 34.94 -29.53
C GLU A 946 -0.42 36.37 -29.15
N ASP A 947 0.08 37.11 -30.13
CA ASP A 947 0.59 38.48 -30.01
C ASP A 947 1.82 38.64 -29.09
N VAL A 948 2.51 37.54 -28.80
CA VAL A 948 3.75 37.51 -28.03
C VAL A 948 4.86 36.84 -28.85
N ASN A 949 6.12 37.27 -28.66
CA ASN A 949 7.30 36.66 -29.29
C ASN A 949 7.20 36.59 -30.84
N ASP A 950 6.68 37.63 -31.48
CA ASP A 950 6.41 37.68 -32.94
C ASP A 950 5.54 36.51 -33.44
N ASN A 951 4.65 35.98 -32.59
CA ASN A 951 3.84 34.79 -32.87
C ASN A 951 4.69 33.53 -33.18
N ASN A 952 5.95 33.48 -32.74
CA ASN A 952 6.81 32.32 -32.90
C ASN A 952 6.72 31.38 -31.70
N ILE A 953 6.81 30.08 -31.98
CA ILE A 953 6.91 29.03 -30.97
C ILE A 953 8.25 29.19 -30.23
N ARG A 954 8.19 29.24 -28.90
CA ARG A 954 9.36 29.24 -28.03
C ARG A 954 9.68 27.81 -27.60
N LEU A 955 10.94 27.43 -27.71
CA LEU A 955 11.46 26.17 -27.19
C LEU A 955 12.05 26.35 -25.80
N GLU A 956 11.70 25.43 -24.92
CA GLU A 956 12.01 25.41 -23.50
C GLU A 956 12.60 24.02 -23.17
N PRO A 957 13.91 23.82 -23.42
CA PRO A 957 14.57 22.55 -23.15
C PRO A 957 14.81 22.37 -21.65
N ARG A 958 14.74 21.12 -21.18
CA ARG A 958 15.14 20.71 -19.84
C ARG A 958 15.98 19.43 -19.91
N LEU A 959 16.99 19.34 -19.07
CA LEU A 959 17.87 18.18 -18.97
C LEU A 959 18.33 18.02 -17.52
N GLY A 960 18.23 16.82 -16.99
CA GLY A 960 18.60 16.49 -15.62
C GLY A 960 19.33 15.16 -15.50
N ILE A 961 20.18 15.06 -14.48
CA ILE A 961 20.85 13.83 -14.06
C ILE A 961 20.81 13.74 -12.54
N ALA A 962 20.51 12.55 -12.03
CA ALA A 962 20.58 12.21 -10.61
C ALA A 962 21.43 10.96 -10.45
N TRP A 963 22.44 11.03 -9.59
CA TRP A 963 23.43 9.96 -9.38
C TRP A 963 23.69 9.74 -7.90
N ALA A 964 23.62 8.50 -7.45
CA ALA A 964 24.01 8.06 -6.12
C ALA A 964 25.43 7.46 -6.13
N PRO A 965 26.48 8.24 -5.81
CA PRO A 965 27.86 7.73 -5.78
C PRO A 965 28.13 6.75 -4.63
N ALA A 966 27.32 6.81 -3.58
CA ALA A 966 27.40 5.99 -2.38
C ALA A 966 26.02 5.91 -1.73
N GLU A 967 25.77 4.87 -0.93
CA GLU A 967 24.52 4.73 -0.18
C GLU A 967 24.29 5.94 0.73
N GLY A 968 23.08 6.50 0.70
CA GLY A 968 22.73 7.69 1.47
C GLY A 968 23.14 9.03 0.83
N HIS A 969 23.84 9.01 -0.32
CA HIS A 969 24.27 10.23 -1.02
C HIS A 969 23.63 10.34 -2.40
N TRP A 970 23.07 11.49 -2.74
CA TRP A 970 22.54 11.77 -4.08
C TRP A 970 23.02 13.12 -4.60
N LEU A 971 23.58 13.11 -5.80
CA LEU A 971 24.00 14.28 -6.56
C LEU A 971 23.01 14.50 -7.70
N ARG A 972 22.38 15.67 -7.75
CA ARG A 972 21.43 16.06 -8.79
C ARG A 972 21.92 17.31 -9.50
N ALA A 973 21.78 17.33 -10.81
CA ALA A 973 22.08 18.50 -11.63
C ALA A 973 21.04 18.64 -12.72
N ALA A 974 20.57 19.85 -12.97
CA ALA A 974 19.59 20.16 -13.98
C ALA A 974 19.86 21.49 -14.66
N VAL A 975 19.58 21.55 -15.96
CA VAL A 975 19.42 22.80 -16.72
C VAL A 975 18.02 22.83 -17.29
N GLN A 976 17.31 23.94 -17.09
CA GLN A 976 15.95 24.09 -17.59
C GLN A 976 15.63 25.53 -17.96
N ARG A 977 14.84 25.68 -19.02
CA ARG A 977 14.21 26.95 -19.37
C ARG A 977 12.73 26.89 -19.03
N ASP A 978 12.27 27.88 -18.27
CA ASP A 978 10.88 28.05 -17.88
C ASP A 978 10.34 29.38 -18.40
N GLY A 979 9.04 29.48 -18.64
CA GLY A 979 8.39 30.74 -18.98
C GLY A 979 6.99 30.81 -18.40
N TYR A 980 6.19 31.77 -18.86
CA TYR A 980 4.83 32.00 -18.36
C TYR A 980 3.92 30.77 -18.37
N ASN A 981 3.32 30.44 -17.21
CA ASN A 981 2.55 29.21 -16.97
C ASN A 981 1.02 29.34 -17.24
N PHE A 982 0.59 30.22 -18.16
CA PHE A 982 -0.81 30.50 -18.51
C PHE A 982 -1.77 30.86 -17.35
N GLY A 983 -1.27 30.95 -16.12
CA GLY A 983 -2.05 31.17 -14.90
C GLY A 983 -2.92 29.99 -14.45
N SER A 984 -3.02 28.86 -15.17
CA SER A 984 -3.88 27.72 -14.80
C SER A 984 -3.11 26.47 -14.38
N ALA A 985 -3.82 25.46 -13.88
CA ALA A 985 -3.25 24.12 -13.68
C ALA A 985 -2.78 23.51 -15.02
N THR A 986 -1.84 22.56 -14.94
CA THR A 986 -1.24 21.87 -16.09
C THR A 986 -1.07 20.37 -15.83
N LEU A 987 -1.14 19.56 -16.89
CA LEU A 987 -0.79 18.13 -16.87
C LEU A 987 0.69 17.89 -17.22
N ALA A 988 1.46 18.95 -17.45
CA ALA A 988 2.86 18.83 -17.82
C ALA A 988 3.77 18.61 -16.61
N PRO A 989 4.92 17.93 -16.79
CA PRO A 989 5.91 17.78 -15.72
C PRO A 989 6.38 19.13 -15.17
N VAL A 990 6.39 19.26 -13.85
CA VAL A 990 6.70 20.53 -13.14
C VAL A 990 8.15 20.61 -12.62
N GLY A 991 8.92 19.52 -12.69
CA GLY A 991 10.33 19.48 -12.32
C GLY A 991 11.09 18.50 -13.20
N ILE A 992 12.40 18.41 -12.99
CA ILE A 992 13.32 17.54 -13.73
C ILE A 992 14.25 16.84 -12.73
N VAL A 993 14.33 15.51 -12.73
CA VAL A 993 15.06 14.65 -11.78
C VAL A 993 14.88 15.03 -10.31
N GLY A 994 13.68 15.47 -9.92
CA GLY A 994 13.42 15.96 -8.57
C GLY A 994 14.10 17.31 -8.28
N LEU A 995 14.23 18.20 -9.26
CA LEU A 995 14.65 19.59 -9.06
C LEU A 995 13.58 20.53 -9.60
N GLN A 996 13.22 21.53 -8.79
CA GLN A 996 12.31 22.62 -9.14
C GLN A 996 13.07 23.96 -9.03
N PRO A 997 12.86 24.90 -9.98
CA PRO A 997 13.42 26.25 -9.85
C PRO A 997 12.85 27.00 -8.64
N ASN A 998 13.62 27.94 -8.09
CA ASN A 998 13.08 28.94 -7.15
C ASN A 998 11.97 29.78 -7.82
N GLN A 999 11.10 30.39 -7.02
CA GLN A 999 9.93 31.14 -7.50
C GLN A 999 10.29 32.57 -7.92
N PHE A 1000 9.72 33.03 -9.04
CA PHE A 1000 9.75 34.42 -9.50
C PHE A 1000 8.64 34.65 -10.54
N LEU A 1001 8.24 35.90 -10.73
CA LEU A 1001 7.24 36.27 -11.73
C LEU A 1001 7.91 36.48 -13.08
N ILE A 1002 7.35 35.85 -14.12
CA ILE A 1002 7.80 35.97 -15.51
C ILE A 1002 6.65 36.56 -16.33
N GLY A 1003 6.94 37.60 -17.10
CA GLY A 1003 6.02 38.19 -18.07
C GLY A 1003 5.64 37.20 -19.18
N THR A 1004 4.57 37.50 -19.91
CA THR A 1004 4.09 36.64 -21.01
C THR A 1004 5.13 36.43 -22.11
N GLY A 1005 5.97 37.45 -22.34
CA GLY A 1005 7.10 37.42 -23.28
C GLY A 1005 8.40 36.88 -22.68
N GLY A 1006 8.45 36.61 -21.38
CA GLY A 1006 9.66 36.27 -20.64
C GLY A 1006 9.97 34.80 -20.51
N TYR A 1007 11.19 34.52 -20.04
CA TYR A 1007 11.65 33.18 -19.68
C TYR A 1007 12.77 33.27 -18.65
N ALA A 1008 13.04 32.18 -17.96
CA ALA A 1008 14.20 32.03 -17.09
C ALA A 1008 14.97 30.77 -17.43
N ASP A 1009 16.30 30.92 -17.52
CA ASP A 1009 17.24 29.82 -17.65
C ASP A 1009 17.81 29.50 -16.26
N THR A 1010 17.56 28.28 -15.77
CA THR A 1010 18.00 27.80 -14.46
C THR A 1010 19.03 26.69 -14.62
N LEU A 1011 20.18 26.82 -13.96
CA LEU A 1011 21.08 25.71 -13.62
C LEU A 1011 20.88 25.41 -12.13
N ALA A 1012 20.43 24.21 -11.79
CA ALA A 1012 20.21 23.76 -10.41
C ALA A 1012 21.13 22.57 -10.09
N LEU A 1013 21.84 22.63 -8.97
CA LEU A 1013 22.68 21.58 -8.43
C LEU A 1013 22.24 21.28 -7.00
N ARG A 1014 22.13 20.00 -6.64
CA ARG A 1014 21.83 19.60 -5.28
C ARG A 1014 22.65 18.39 -4.85
N TRP A 1015 23.16 18.41 -3.63
CA TRP A 1015 23.79 17.27 -2.98
C TRP A 1015 23.09 16.96 -1.67
N ASP A 1016 22.41 15.81 -1.59
CA ASP A 1016 21.87 15.27 -0.36
C ASP A 1016 22.83 14.20 0.20
N ALA A 1017 23.07 14.22 1.51
CA ALA A 1017 23.96 13.29 2.20
C ALA A 1017 23.41 12.88 3.58
N GLU A 1018 23.04 11.61 3.69
CA GLU A 1018 22.75 10.92 4.95
C GLU A 1018 24.05 10.33 5.50
N TRP A 1019 24.55 10.86 6.61
CA TRP A 1019 25.85 10.46 7.17
C TRP A 1019 25.73 9.30 8.16
N ASN A 1020 24.59 9.22 8.85
CA ASN A 1020 24.22 8.19 9.82
C ASN A 1020 22.75 8.38 10.23
N ASP A 1021 22.25 7.50 11.10
CA ASP A 1021 20.85 7.47 11.55
C ASP A 1021 20.36 8.75 12.25
N TRP A 1022 21.22 9.72 12.56
CA TRP A 1022 20.88 10.97 13.26
C TRP A 1022 21.31 12.27 12.55
N LEU A 1023 22.07 12.22 11.45
CA LEU A 1023 22.59 13.41 10.75
C LEU A 1023 22.39 13.33 9.24
N PHE A 1024 21.70 14.33 8.71
CA PHE A 1024 21.52 14.56 7.28
C PHE A 1024 21.94 15.98 6.90
N THR A 1025 22.53 16.15 5.72
CA THR A 1025 22.88 17.47 5.18
C THR A 1025 22.48 17.59 3.72
N ALA A 1026 22.06 18.78 3.30
CA ALA A 1026 21.81 19.11 1.90
C ALA A 1026 22.54 20.40 1.49
N VAL A 1027 23.07 20.43 0.27
CA VAL A 1027 23.61 21.63 -0.37
C VAL A 1027 22.83 21.88 -1.66
N ASP A 1028 22.23 23.05 -1.80
CA ASP A 1028 21.47 23.47 -2.99
C ASP A 1028 22.17 24.68 -3.62
N TYR A 1029 22.36 24.68 -4.93
CA TYR A 1029 22.83 25.84 -5.69
C TYR A 1029 21.95 26.04 -6.91
N GLN A 1030 21.43 27.26 -7.09
CA GLN A 1030 20.72 27.65 -8.29
C GLN A 1030 21.30 28.93 -8.88
N HIS A 1031 21.57 28.89 -10.18
CA HIS A 1031 21.87 30.05 -11.01
C HIS A 1031 20.70 30.28 -11.95
N GLN A 1032 20.13 31.49 -11.94
CA GLN A 1032 18.92 31.83 -12.69
C GLN A 1032 19.14 33.13 -13.48
N GLU A 1033 19.06 33.05 -14.80
CA GLU A 1033 18.98 34.23 -15.67
C GLU A 1033 17.53 34.45 -16.10
N ILE A 1034 16.93 35.56 -15.65
CA ILE A 1034 15.52 35.88 -15.88
C ILE A 1034 15.43 36.97 -16.96
N ARG A 1035 14.47 36.81 -17.87
CA ARG A 1035 14.14 37.77 -18.94
C ARG A 1035 12.69 38.17 -18.83
N ASP A 1036 12.42 39.48 -18.90
CA ASP A 1036 11.07 40.06 -18.80
C ASP A 1036 10.37 39.52 -17.53
N GLY A 1037 10.92 39.90 -16.37
CA GLY A 1037 10.46 39.49 -15.05
C GLY A 1037 9.89 40.67 -14.26
N SER A 1038 9.24 40.35 -13.14
CA SER A 1038 8.75 41.38 -12.22
C SER A 1038 8.88 40.92 -10.76
N ILE A 1039 8.94 41.90 -9.85
CA ILE A 1039 8.98 41.69 -8.40
C ILE A 1039 7.81 42.46 -7.79
N ALA A 1040 6.91 41.79 -7.09
CA ALA A 1040 5.78 42.46 -6.44
C ALA A 1040 6.27 43.44 -5.37
N ILE A 1041 5.62 44.60 -5.26
CA ILE A 1041 5.95 45.63 -4.27
C ILE A 1041 5.11 45.41 -3.01
N PRO A 1042 5.71 45.28 -1.82
CA PRO A 1042 4.95 45.13 -0.57
C PRO A 1042 4.15 46.41 -0.29
N VAL A 1043 2.82 46.28 -0.18
CA VAL A 1043 1.85 47.34 0.18
C VAL A 1043 1.91 48.54 -0.80
N THR A 1044 0.91 48.72 -1.65
CA THR A 1044 0.90 49.83 -2.63
C THR A 1044 0.86 51.20 -1.93
N SER A 1045 1.68 52.17 -2.37
CA SER A 1045 1.67 53.54 -1.86
C SER A 1045 0.67 54.38 -2.66
N PRO A 1046 -0.16 55.24 -2.02
CA PRO A 1046 -1.18 56.04 -2.70
C PRO A 1046 -0.66 57.00 -3.79
N PHE A 1047 0.66 57.22 -3.85
CA PHE A 1047 1.28 58.18 -4.77
C PHE A 1047 2.00 57.52 -5.96
N PHE A 1048 2.13 56.20 -5.99
CA PHE A 1048 2.85 55.46 -7.04
C PHE A 1048 1.96 54.38 -7.65
N ALA A 1049 1.68 54.48 -8.96
CA ALA A 1049 0.82 53.58 -9.72
C ALA A 1049 1.50 52.25 -10.14
N LEU A 1050 2.53 51.81 -9.42
CA LEU A 1050 3.27 50.58 -9.73
C LEU A 1050 2.97 49.53 -8.65
N THR A 1051 2.42 48.40 -9.06
CA THR A 1051 2.18 47.21 -8.23
C THR A 1051 3.39 46.28 -8.20
N ASP A 1052 4.22 46.35 -9.25
CA ASP A 1052 5.42 45.52 -9.42
C ASP A 1052 6.62 46.39 -9.85
N PHE A 1053 7.84 45.92 -9.54
CA PHE A 1053 9.09 46.35 -10.16
C PHE A 1053 9.40 45.47 -11.39
N PRO A 1054 9.11 45.92 -12.62
CA PRO A 1054 9.48 45.18 -13.83
C PRO A 1054 10.98 45.33 -14.12
N PHE A 1055 11.59 44.28 -14.66
CA PHE A 1055 12.98 44.29 -15.12
C PHE A 1055 13.16 43.46 -16.40
N ASP A 1056 14.02 43.94 -17.31
CA ASP A 1056 14.26 43.31 -18.62
C ASP A 1056 15.16 42.07 -18.51
N LYS A 1057 16.21 42.15 -17.67
CA LYS A 1057 17.14 41.06 -17.41
C LYS A 1057 17.57 41.07 -15.95
N GLY A 1058 17.37 39.96 -15.26
CA GLY A 1058 17.88 39.73 -13.91
C GLY A 1058 18.82 38.52 -13.86
N ARG A 1059 19.73 38.49 -12.90
CA ARG A 1059 20.50 37.31 -12.52
C ARG A 1059 20.34 37.06 -11.02
N ILE A 1060 20.15 35.81 -10.62
CA ILE A 1060 20.15 35.38 -9.22
C ILE A 1060 21.05 34.14 -9.09
N ASP A 1061 21.98 34.18 -8.15
CA ASP A 1061 22.85 33.08 -7.75
C ASP A 1061 22.59 32.78 -6.27
N ARG A 1062 22.00 31.63 -5.95
CA ARG A 1062 21.66 31.24 -4.57
C ARG A 1062 22.35 29.95 -4.19
N VAL A 1063 23.05 29.93 -3.05
CA VAL A 1063 23.60 28.73 -2.42
C VAL A 1063 22.94 28.56 -1.05
N ALA A 1064 22.39 27.38 -0.76
CA ALA A 1064 21.85 27.03 0.55
C ALA A 1064 22.51 25.77 1.11
N LEU A 1065 22.78 25.78 2.41
CA LEU A 1065 23.27 24.66 3.19
C LEU A 1065 22.24 24.34 4.29
N THR A 1066 21.77 23.10 4.32
CA THR A 1066 20.83 22.59 5.33
C THR A 1066 21.46 21.44 6.10
N ALA A 1067 21.25 21.40 7.42
CA ALA A 1067 21.60 20.31 8.30
C ALA A 1067 20.40 19.92 9.16
N ASN A 1068 20.06 18.63 9.17
CA ASN A 1068 19.00 18.04 9.96
C ASN A 1068 19.60 17.03 10.95
N LEU A 1069 19.20 17.15 12.21
CA LEU A 1069 19.70 16.37 13.33
C LEU A 1069 18.53 15.74 14.09
N ALA A 1070 18.45 14.41 14.09
CA ALA A 1070 17.53 13.67 14.96
C ALA A 1070 18.22 13.44 16.32
N LEU A 1071 17.92 14.30 17.30
CA LEU A 1071 18.58 14.30 18.61
C LEU A 1071 18.07 13.18 19.54
N GLY A 1072 16.95 12.55 19.17
CA GLY A 1072 16.25 11.53 19.95
C GLY A 1072 15.41 12.13 21.07
N HIS A 1073 14.67 11.27 21.78
CA HIS A 1073 13.69 11.64 22.79
C HIS A 1073 12.65 12.65 22.28
N GLY A 1074 12.29 12.55 20.99
CA GLY A 1074 11.32 13.45 20.37
C GLY A 1074 11.90 14.75 19.80
N PHE A 1075 13.18 15.03 19.96
CA PHE A 1075 13.80 16.28 19.49
C PHE A 1075 14.40 16.14 18.09
N GLY A 1076 13.99 17.03 17.19
CA GLY A 1076 14.62 17.29 15.89
C GLY A 1076 15.15 18.71 15.82
N LEU A 1077 16.35 18.89 15.26
CA LEU A 1077 16.96 20.21 15.02
C LEU A 1077 17.22 20.35 13.52
N SER A 1078 16.65 21.38 12.89
CA SER A 1078 16.95 21.76 11.52
C SER A 1078 17.62 23.13 11.49
N ALA A 1079 18.61 23.27 10.62
CA ALA A 1079 19.34 24.51 10.41
C ALA A 1079 19.59 24.71 8.93
N THR A 1080 19.15 25.83 8.37
CA THR A 1080 19.40 26.22 6.98
C THR A 1080 20.03 27.60 6.94
N MET A 1081 21.06 27.78 6.10
CA MET A 1081 21.66 29.07 5.80
C MET A 1081 21.78 29.20 4.28
N ALA A 1082 21.33 30.32 3.73
CA ALA A 1082 21.45 30.63 2.32
C ALA A 1082 22.19 31.95 2.11
N ARG A 1083 22.98 32.00 1.04
CA ARG A 1083 23.58 33.22 0.48
C ARG A 1083 23.01 33.43 -0.92
N THR A 1084 22.52 34.63 -1.17
CA THR A 1084 21.93 35.00 -2.45
C THR A 1084 22.66 36.23 -2.99
N GLU A 1085 23.13 36.13 -4.22
CA GLU A 1085 23.68 37.25 -4.98
C GLU A 1085 22.73 37.54 -6.13
N SER A 1086 22.44 38.80 -6.39
CA SER A 1086 21.56 39.19 -7.49
C SER A 1086 22.13 40.34 -8.28
N GLU A 1087 21.65 40.53 -9.50
CA GLU A 1087 22.09 41.64 -10.35
C GLU A 1087 20.95 42.03 -11.31
N ASP A 1088 20.55 43.29 -11.25
CA ASP A 1088 19.70 43.89 -12.29
C ASP A 1088 20.56 44.27 -13.50
N ARG A 1089 20.32 43.59 -14.61
CA ARG A 1089 21.03 43.77 -15.88
C ARG A 1089 20.17 44.48 -16.92
N SER A 1090 19.10 45.15 -16.49
CA SER A 1090 18.22 45.95 -17.36
C SER A 1090 18.96 47.17 -17.91
N ALA A 1091 18.53 47.68 -19.06
CA ALA A 1091 19.24 48.74 -19.76
C ALA A 1091 19.21 50.07 -18.98
N GLY A 1092 20.38 50.49 -18.46
CA GLY A 1092 20.49 51.71 -17.64
C GLY A 1092 20.21 51.49 -16.15
N ALA A 1093 19.85 50.26 -15.77
CA ALA A 1093 19.86 49.80 -14.39
C ALA A 1093 21.24 49.23 -14.02
N GLY A 1094 21.55 49.20 -12.72
CA GLY A 1094 22.76 48.59 -12.18
C GLY A 1094 22.67 48.51 -10.65
N GLY A 1095 23.07 47.38 -10.09
CA GLY A 1095 22.92 47.07 -8.67
C GLY A 1095 22.21 45.73 -8.47
N ASP A 1096 21.84 45.44 -7.22
CA ASP A 1096 21.15 44.21 -6.84
C ASP A 1096 19.65 44.34 -7.11
N LEU A 1097 18.98 43.20 -7.37
CA LEU A 1097 17.53 43.17 -7.46
C LEU A 1097 16.91 43.45 -6.08
N PRO A 1098 15.81 44.23 -5.99
CA PRO A 1098 15.26 44.65 -4.71
C PRO A 1098 14.65 43.49 -3.92
N PHE A 1099 14.55 43.67 -2.60
CA PHE A 1099 13.92 42.74 -1.64
C PHE A 1099 14.56 41.34 -1.53
N LEU A 1100 15.76 41.15 -2.08
CA LEU A 1100 16.54 39.93 -1.92
C LEU A 1100 17.55 40.09 -0.78
N PRO A 1101 17.46 39.30 0.30
CA PRO A 1101 18.45 39.35 1.37
C PRO A 1101 19.75 38.66 0.93
N GLU A 1102 20.92 39.28 1.20
CA GLU A 1102 22.23 38.68 0.86
C GLU A 1102 22.43 37.36 1.62
N TYR A 1103 22.04 37.33 2.89
CA TYR A 1103 22.04 36.14 3.73
C TYR A 1103 20.65 35.91 4.30
N SER A 1104 20.22 34.67 4.35
CA SER A 1104 19.02 34.26 5.07
C SER A 1104 19.28 32.96 5.81
N GLY A 1105 18.60 32.75 6.92
CA GLY A 1105 18.81 31.54 7.71
C GLY A 1105 17.65 31.21 8.62
N GLN A 1106 17.57 29.96 9.02
CA GLN A 1106 16.65 29.48 10.03
C GLN A 1106 17.34 28.40 10.85
N VAL A 1107 17.14 28.45 12.17
CA VAL A 1107 17.42 27.32 13.08
C VAL A 1107 16.15 27.01 13.83
N ALA A 1108 15.61 25.80 13.65
CA ALA A 1108 14.38 25.37 14.27
C ALA A 1108 14.59 24.11 15.12
N LEU A 1109 14.12 24.16 16.37
CA LEU A 1109 14.07 23.02 17.27
C LEU A 1109 12.62 22.57 17.39
N THR A 1110 12.35 21.34 16.99
CA THR A 1110 11.03 20.71 17.10
C THR A 1110 11.06 19.60 18.14
N PHE A 1111 10.09 19.60 19.04
CA PHE A 1111 9.86 18.56 20.04
C PHE A 1111 8.52 17.89 19.78
N VAL A 1112 8.54 16.57 19.68
CA VAL A 1112 7.34 15.74 19.52
C VAL A 1112 7.27 14.76 20.67
N SER A 1113 6.11 14.66 21.31
CA SER A 1113 5.88 13.76 22.43
C SER A 1113 4.68 12.86 22.18
N THR A 1114 4.77 11.62 22.67
CA THR A 1114 3.67 10.64 22.71
C THR A 1114 2.49 11.07 23.58
N ALA A 1115 2.54 12.25 24.20
CA ALA A 1115 1.38 12.94 24.76
C ALA A 1115 0.54 13.71 23.70
N ASN A 1116 0.79 13.44 22.42
CA ASN A 1116 0.24 14.16 21.25
C ASN A 1116 0.53 15.66 21.30
N ILE A 1117 1.77 16.01 21.65
CA ILE A 1117 2.25 17.39 21.68
C ILE A 1117 3.33 17.53 20.60
N LYS A 1118 3.19 18.54 19.75
CA LYS A 1118 4.25 19.01 18.86
C LYS A 1118 4.54 20.48 19.17
N THR A 1119 5.79 20.82 19.37
CA THR A 1119 6.22 22.19 19.63
C THR A 1119 7.43 22.51 18.78
N THR A 1120 7.41 23.64 18.09
CA THR A 1120 8.55 24.12 17.30
C THR A 1120 8.91 25.51 17.79
N VAL A 1121 10.21 25.78 17.95
CA VAL A 1121 10.75 27.12 18.15
C VAL A 1121 11.76 27.36 17.05
N ALA A 1122 11.57 28.42 16.28
CA ALA A 1122 12.41 28.78 15.14
C ALA A 1122 12.98 30.18 15.32
N ALA A 1123 14.29 30.32 15.15
CA ALA A 1123 14.95 31.61 14.99
C ALA A 1123 15.21 31.83 13.50
N ASN A 1124 14.64 32.88 12.93
CA ASN A 1124 14.79 33.24 11.53
C ASN A 1124 15.68 34.47 11.41
N TYR A 1125 16.57 34.46 10.44
CA TYR A 1125 17.47 35.56 10.11
C TYR A 1125 17.21 36.02 8.68
N VAL A 1126 17.04 37.33 8.52
CA VAL A 1126 16.95 38.00 7.23
C VAL A 1126 18.02 39.07 7.20
N GLY A 1127 18.98 38.92 6.29
CA GLY A 1127 20.10 39.84 6.12
C GLY A 1127 19.72 41.14 5.41
N GLU A 1128 20.74 41.96 5.19
CA GLU A 1128 20.62 43.22 4.44
C GLU A 1128 20.00 42.98 3.06
N ARG A 1129 19.10 43.89 2.66
CA ARG A 1129 18.39 43.84 1.37
C ARG A 1129 18.36 45.22 0.73
N ALA A 1130 18.56 45.27 -0.58
CA ALA A 1130 18.50 46.51 -1.34
C ALA A 1130 17.06 46.88 -1.73
N GLU A 1131 16.79 48.19 -1.79
CA GLU A 1131 15.60 48.79 -2.39
C GLU A 1131 16.05 50.05 -3.15
N GLY A 1132 16.45 49.87 -4.42
CA GLY A 1132 17.01 50.96 -5.22
C GLY A 1132 18.32 51.49 -4.61
N SER A 1133 18.29 52.72 -4.06
CA SER A 1133 19.45 53.33 -3.39
C SER A 1133 19.45 53.15 -1.87
N ILE A 1134 18.42 52.51 -1.31
CA ILE A 1134 18.25 52.28 0.13
C ILE A 1134 18.65 50.83 0.43
N THR A 1135 19.27 50.61 1.59
CA THR A 1135 19.60 49.28 2.09
C THR A 1135 18.95 49.15 3.45
N HIS A 1136 18.14 48.11 3.62
CA HIS A 1136 17.49 47.79 4.88
C HIS A 1136 18.41 46.92 5.72
N ASP A 1137 18.41 47.19 7.04
CA ASP A 1137 19.22 46.47 8.01
C ASP A 1137 18.77 44.99 8.15
N ASP A 1138 19.67 44.17 8.67
CA ASP A 1138 19.41 42.79 9.04
C ASP A 1138 18.60 42.67 10.32
N PHE A 1139 17.85 41.57 10.49
CA PHE A 1139 17.05 41.34 11.69
C PHE A 1139 16.86 39.85 12.00
N TRP A 1140 16.46 39.58 13.24
CA TRP A 1140 16.12 38.24 13.73
C TRP A 1140 14.71 38.19 14.31
N THR A 1141 13.92 37.22 13.87
CA THR A 1141 12.64 36.90 14.53
C THR A 1141 12.74 35.55 15.24
N VAL A 1142 11.99 35.42 16.34
CA VAL A 1142 11.78 34.14 16.99
C VAL A 1142 10.31 33.81 16.95
N ASP A 1143 10.00 32.68 16.34
CA ASP A 1143 8.65 32.16 16.22
C ASP A 1143 8.53 30.88 17.05
N ALA A 1144 7.34 30.63 17.58
CA ALA A 1144 7.03 29.38 18.27
C ALA A 1144 5.65 28.88 17.88
N ALA A 1145 5.53 27.57 17.70
CA ALA A 1145 4.27 26.91 17.45
C ALA A 1145 4.08 25.76 18.45
N LEU A 1146 2.86 25.58 18.93
CA LEU A 1146 2.43 24.49 19.79
C LEU A 1146 1.14 23.91 19.19
N GLN A 1147 1.16 22.61 18.95
CA GLN A 1147 0.00 21.82 18.57
C GLN A 1147 -0.22 20.76 19.64
N TRP A 1148 -1.48 20.59 20.05
CA TRP A 1148 -1.89 19.54 20.97
C TRP A 1148 -3.26 18.97 20.59
N GLU A 1149 -3.39 17.66 20.69
CA GLU A 1149 -4.66 16.95 20.55
C GLU A 1149 -4.81 15.85 21.61
N PRO A 1150 -6.03 15.48 22.04
CA PRO A 1150 -6.24 14.35 22.93
C PRO A 1150 -5.95 13.02 22.20
N PHE A 1151 -5.78 11.92 22.96
CA PHE A 1151 -5.50 10.60 22.38
C PHE A 1151 -6.59 10.05 21.45
N ASP A 1152 -7.84 10.52 21.59
CA ASP A 1152 -8.94 10.16 20.70
C ASP A 1152 -9.14 11.14 19.52
N LYS A 1153 -8.25 12.15 19.44
CA LYS A 1153 -8.12 13.14 18.36
C LYS A 1153 -9.41 13.87 18.00
N ARG A 1154 -10.34 14.02 18.94
CA ARG A 1154 -11.65 14.67 18.68
C ARG A 1154 -11.57 16.19 18.50
N PHE A 1155 -10.52 16.81 18.99
CA PHE A 1155 -10.29 18.23 18.81
C PHE A 1155 -8.80 18.51 18.81
N GLU A 1156 -8.41 19.64 18.25
CA GLU A 1156 -7.02 20.09 18.19
C GLU A 1156 -6.94 21.51 18.69
N VAL A 1157 -5.85 21.83 19.37
CA VAL A 1157 -5.51 23.18 19.80
C VAL A 1157 -4.18 23.54 19.18
N GLU A 1158 -4.16 24.62 18.41
CA GLU A 1158 -2.94 25.21 17.87
C GLU A 1158 -2.74 26.61 18.45
N LEU A 1159 -1.50 26.89 18.83
CA LEU A 1159 -1.06 28.20 19.28
C LEU A 1159 0.27 28.51 18.59
N ALA A 1160 0.30 29.57 17.81
CA ALA A 1160 1.50 30.08 17.17
C ALA A 1160 1.77 31.51 17.62
N GLY A 1161 3.03 31.84 17.84
CA GLY A 1161 3.52 33.17 18.12
C GLY A 1161 4.63 33.53 17.15
N PHE A 1162 4.56 34.73 16.58
CA PHE A 1162 5.47 35.24 15.56
C PHE A 1162 6.14 36.52 16.08
N ASN A 1163 7.41 36.72 15.74
CA ASN A 1163 8.23 37.84 16.25
C ASN A 1163 8.14 38.01 17.79
N LEU A 1164 8.32 36.92 18.54
CA LEU A 1164 8.12 36.88 20.00
C LEU A 1164 9.11 37.73 20.80
N LEU A 1165 10.19 38.19 20.18
CA LEU A 1165 11.18 39.06 20.80
C LEU A 1165 10.91 40.55 20.54
N ASP A 1166 9.83 40.89 19.83
CA ASP A 1166 9.47 42.27 19.50
C ASP A 1166 10.60 42.99 18.75
N GLU A 1167 11.16 42.33 17.74
CA GLU A 1167 12.20 42.92 16.91
C GLU A 1167 11.58 43.96 15.97
N GLU A 1168 12.13 45.17 15.98
CA GLU A 1168 11.76 46.25 15.06
C GLU A 1168 12.56 46.11 13.76
N PHE A 1169 11.88 45.97 12.62
CA PHE A 1169 12.51 45.91 11.29
C PHE A 1169 11.61 46.59 10.24
N GLU A 1170 12.12 46.85 9.04
CA GLU A 1170 11.36 47.48 7.94
C GLU A 1170 11.20 46.55 6.75
N VAL A 1171 9.98 46.23 6.29
CA VAL A 1171 9.79 45.37 5.09
C VAL A 1171 10.24 46.11 3.82
N ARG A 1172 10.01 47.42 3.76
CA ARG A 1172 10.50 48.36 2.75
C ARG A 1172 10.67 49.74 3.37
N ASP A 1173 11.22 50.70 2.65
CA ASP A 1173 11.45 52.07 3.15
C ASP A 1173 10.16 52.69 3.71
N GLY A 1174 10.22 52.99 5.01
CA GLY A 1174 9.11 53.57 5.76
C GLY A 1174 7.95 52.62 6.08
N LEU A 1175 8.02 51.33 5.72
CA LEU A 1175 7.03 50.31 6.10
C LEU A 1175 7.61 49.41 7.21
N PRO A 1176 7.28 49.62 8.49
CA PRO A 1176 7.71 48.72 9.55
C PRO A 1176 7.14 47.31 9.33
N GLY A 1177 7.87 46.30 9.82
CA GLY A 1177 7.44 44.91 9.87
C GLY A 1177 6.39 44.65 10.95
N TRP A 1178 5.92 43.41 11.01
CA TRP A 1178 4.92 43.01 11.99
C TRP A 1178 5.53 42.90 13.39
N GLY A 1179 4.79 43.42 14.38
CA GLY A 1179 5.09 43.21 15.80
C GLY A 1179 4.73 41.81 16.30
N PRO A 1180 4.89 41.55 17.61
CA PRO A 1180 4.51 40.30 18.25
C PRO A 1180 3.07 39.91 17.92
N THR A 1181 2.90 38.78 17.26
CA THR A 1181 1.58 38.31 16.79
C THR A 1181 1.32 36.91 17.31
N VAL A 1182 0.16 36.68 17.90
CA VAL A 1182 -0.27 35.38 18.42
C VAL A 1182 -1.52 34.92 17.67
N LYS A 1183 -1.45 33.73 17.09
CA LYS A 1183 -2.57 33.03 16.46
C LYS A 1183 -2.95 31.82 17.30
N GLY A 1184 -4.21 31.68 17.66
CA GLY A 1184 -4.71 30.53 18.41
C GLY A 1184 -5.99 29.98 17.78
N THR A 1185 -6.04 28.69 17.50
CA THR A 1185 -7.20 28.01 16.92
C THR A 1185 -7.57 26.78 17.75
N VAL A 1186 -8.88 26.48 17.78
CA VAL A 1186 -9.42 25.23 18.31
C VAL A 1186 -10.30 24.61 17.24
N LYS A 1187 -9.95 23.40 16.81
CA LYS A 1187 -10.68 22.62 15.81
C LYS A 1187 -11.42 21.47 16.49
N VAL A 1188 -12.66 21.22 16.11
CA VAL A 1188 -13.45 20.08 16.59
C VAL A 1188 -13.81 19.19 15.41
N ARG A 1189 -13.53 17.89 15.55
CA ARG A 1189 -13.74 16.85 14.54
C ARG A 1189 -14.96 16.00 14.90
N PHE A 1190 -15.86 15.77 13.94
CA PHE A 1190 -17.14 15.08 14.09
C PHE A 1190 -17.21 13.80 13.26
#